data_AF-A0A1H1IR86-F1
#
_entry.id   AF-A0A1H1IR86-F1
#
_cell.length_a   1.000
_cell.length_b   1.000
_cell.length_c   1.000
_cell.angle_alpha   90.00
_cell.angle_beta   90.00
_cell.angle_gamma   90.00
#
_symmetry.space_group_name_H-M   'P 1'
#
loop_
_entity.id
_entity.type
_entity.pdbx_description
1 polymer ?
#
loop_
_entity_poly.entity_id
_entity_poly.type
_entity_poly.pdbx_seq_one_letter_code
_entity_poly.pdbx_strand_id
1 'polypeptide(L)'
;MTRRCSFVFDREEWHAHHDRRFPLSDEELEDGRWRCPRAAVDGDDCCLFHQRPADRNCSHDEFASAFATAITDDPDPEAFAISASRKTLQRAAKQFIGARIGTLRLSYERLEATDTYPIDLRGATATLLEWNWTQFGERVLLDGATVETLTFDHVRADADVVVRDIEISNRFRMNDATITGDVVCKRATIDGGLSLSDSEVRGAIELKESECESKVAINRVTAGTLTVRNTEIDDDLSVRHATLEGDLECDRNAIGGRLDCNGSDIRGDVTWNGTETGATASFESVTIDGRVECRDATVGGRLTFRQATVAGDVRCDGIHRYGATVSGVAVADDISFIDTRVGGDFQFACDEEADAGPTIGGYCAFTGLAVDGAFRCEPTVGHPVVDLSSSNLADGVVSQPEGNPLVYDFTDATLGSISLRSTPLDHENDGVNPAAFVLFERTTFDGFPFGDYRQAFDDIGWALDVLPDDAERTLAGTPHLESGRAFAAAVDDLHEEAATTEELFEAAQSRAVETAPKLGRLTFTDDLRVLLAAFITGQADDDTGADVAIDGGDGNEPVVADRGDDRNEDAGESGQGDETKPPTPADRLASVVAQQFGERREPSPETRESTYLKAKNGANDVGDNGSAAACFLRERRHGRANYRANISQRTGLERLQAGYRYVASLLFAATAGYGEHPGRVILTSLAVIGLFSGYYTFLGTEALTLEEFGTNLLFSIQSFVTFIVGSPIEDDAITLSISLASSIQGFLGAFLIALFVFSLTRSVNR
;
A
#
# COMPACT_ATOMS: atom_id res chain seq x y z
N MET A 1 -40.17 -62.65 10.74
CA MET A 1 -39.08 -61.90 10.10
C MET A 1 -39.59 -60.49 9.88
N THR A 2 -39.09 -59.55 10.67
CA THR A 2 -39.31 -58.11 10.47
C THR A 2 -38.79 -57.73 9.08
N ARG A 3 -39.60 -57.07 8.26
CA ARG A 3 -39.19 -56.62 6.92
C ARG A 3 -38.20 -55.46 7.07
N ARG A 4 -37.09 -55.46 6.33
CA ARG A 4 -36.10 -54.36 6.31
C ARG A 4 -36.68 -53.17 5.55
N CYS A 5 -36.41 -51.96 6.02
CA CYS A 5 -36.69 -50.73 5.29
C CYS A 5 -36.08 -50.80 3.88
N SER A 6 -36.88 -50.43 2.87
CA SER A 6 -36.48 -50.48 1.46
C SER A 6 -35.56 -49.33 1.03
N PHE A 7 -35.35 -48.31 1.87
CA PHE A 7 -34.52 -47.16 1.56
C PHE A 7 -33.04 -47.53 1.41
N VAL A 8 -32.44 -47.07 0.31
CA VAL A 8 -31.03 -47.24 -0.04
C VAL A 8 -30.49 -45.87 -0.45
N PHE A 9 -29.36 -45.49 0.13
CA PHE A 9 -28.63 -44.28 -0.26
C PHE A 9 -27.48 -44.67 -1.18
N ASP A 10 -27.52 -44.15 -2.41
CA ASP A 10 -26.48 -44.37 -3.41
C ASP A 10 -25.51 -43.18 -3.42
N ARG A 11 -24.27 -43.41 -2.97
CA ARG A 11 -23.26 -42.36 -2.97
C ARG A 11 -22.84 -41.97 -4.38
N GLU A 12 -22.84 -42.90 -5.34
CA GLU A 12 -22.39 -42.63 -6.71
C GLU A 12 -23.40 -41.74 -7.44
N GLU A 13 -24.68 -41.91 -7.14
CA GLU A 13 -25.74 -41.02 -7.61
C GLU A 13 -25.55 -39.59 -7.07
N TRP A 14 -25.29 -39.44 -5.76
CA TRP A 14 -25.01 -38.13 -5.18
C TRP A 14 -23.74 -37.49 -5.79
N HIS A 15 -22.69 -38.29 -5.96
CA HIS A 15 -21.45 -37.89 -6.62
C HIS A 15 -21.67 -37.35 -8.03
N ALA A 16 -22.51 -38.02 -8.83
CA ALA A 16 -22.78 -37.61 -10.21
C ALA A 16 -23.46 -36.23 -10.29
N HIS A 17 -24.19 -35.83 -9.24
CA HIS A 17 -24.86 -34.54 -9.16
C HIS A 17 -23.99 -33.41 -8.59
N HIS A 18 -23.02 -33.73 -7.72
CA HIS A 18 -22.24 -32.74 -6.97
C HIS A 18 -20.74 -32.73 -7.31
N ASP A 19 -20.31 -33.59 -8.23
CA ASP A 19 -18.93 -33.80 -8.69
C ASP A 19 -17.90 -34.03 -7.55
N ARG A 20 -18.35 -34.65 -6.43
CA ARG A 20 -17.50 -34.84 -5.23
C ARG A 20 -17.88 -36.01 -4.32
N ARG A 21 -16.87 -36.45 -3.55
CA ARG A 21 -16.86 -37.27 -2.32
C ARG A 21 -18.09 -37.24 -1.38
N PHE A 22 -19.16 -38.02 -1.51
CA PHE A 22 -20.09 -38.09 -0.36
C PHE A 22 -19.37 -38.77 0.82
N PRO A 23 -19.40 -38.21 2.05
CA PRO A 23 -18.52 -38.65 3.14
C PRO A 23 -18.98 -39.96 3.81
N LEU A 24 -19.33 -40.99 3.05
CA LEU A 24 -19.58 -42.36 3.52
C LEU A 24 -18.37 -43.26 3.31
N SER A 25 -17.90 -43.88 4.40
CA SER A 25 -16.78 -44.83 4.36
C SER A 25 -17.18 -46.15 3.70
N ASP A 26 -16.22 -46.86 3.10
CA ASP A 26 -16.49 -48.16 2.47
C ASP A 26 -16.95 -49.23 3.48
N GLU A 27 -16.64 -49.05 4.77
CA GLU A 27 -17.10 -49.92 5.86
C GLU A 27 -18.60 -49.79 6.16
N GLU A 28 -19.23 -48.67 5.76
CA GLU A 28 -20.65 -48.39 5.96
C GLU A 28 -21.54 -48.92 4.83
N LEU A 29 -20.94 -49.46 3.76
CA LEU A 29 -21.64 -49.78 2.52
C LEU A 29 -21.81 -51.28 2.31
N GLU A 30 -23.00 -51.67 1.86
CA GLU A 30 -23.34 -53.00 1.38
C GLU A 30 -23.45 -52.92 -0.15
N ASP A 31 -22.53 -53.58 -0.88
CA ASP A 31 -22.43 -53.53 -2.35
C ASP A 31 -22.31 -52.10 -2.92
N GLY A 32 -21.53 -51.25 -2.25
CA GLY A 32 -21.30 -49.86 -2.65
C GLY A 32 -22.41 -48.88 -2.28
N ARG A 33 -23.49 -49.34 -1.62
CA ARG A 33 -24.63 -48.51 -1.21
C ARG A 33 -24.90 -48.62 0.29
N TRP A 34 -25.40 -47.55 0.90
CA TRP A 34 -25.85 -47.63 2.29
C TRP A 34 -27.30 -48.11 2.33
N ARG A 35 -27.61 -49.09 3.17
CA ARG A 35 -28.95 -49.68 3.30
C ARG A 35 -29.47 -49.49 4.72
N CYS A 36 -30.66 -48.92 4.87
CA CYS A 36 -31.23 -48.66 6.18
C CYS A 36 -31.33 -49.96 7.02
N PRO A 37 -30.79 -50.00 8.25
CA PRO A 37 -30.80 -51.22 9.09
C PRO A 37 -32.13 -51.43 9.85
N ARG A 38 -33.03 -50.44 9.85
CA ARG A 38 -34.29 -50.48 10.62
C ARG A 38 -35.34 -51.38 9.97
N ALA A 39 -36.24 -51.89 10.81
CA ALA A 39 -37.44 -52.55 10.35
C ALA A 39 -38.43 -51.54 9.72
N ALA A 40 -39.15 -51.98 8.68
CA ALA A 40 -40.24 -51.22 8.09
C ALA A 40 -41.45 -51.20 9.03
N VAL A 41 -42.24 -50.12 8.97
CA VAL A 41 -43.50 -50.01 9.73
C VAL A 41 -44.54 -50.97 9.14
N ASP A 42 -45.41 -51.53 9.99
CA ASP A 42 -46.47 -52.43 9.52
C ASP A 42 -47.38 -51.74 8.49
N GLY A 43 -47.45 -52.32 7.29
CA GLY A 43 -48.22 -51.77 6.17
C GLY A 43 -47.45 -50.85 5.23
N ASP A 44 -46.15 -50.62 5.49
CA ASP A 44 -45.27 -49.81 4.66
C ASP A 44 -44.00 -50.59 4.24
N ASP A 45 -43.29 -50.09 3.23
CA ASP A 45 -41.99 -50.61 2.79
C ASP A 45 -40.82 -49.85 3.45
N CYS A 46 -41.09 -48.74 4.13
CA CYS A 46 -40.11 -47.90 4.81
C CYS A 46 -40.25 -47.93 6.33
N CYS A 47 -39.15 -47.63 7.04
CA CYS A 47 -39.21 -47.30 8.46
C CYS A 47 -39.79 -45.90 8.68
N LEU A 48 -40.16 -45.57 9.92
CA LEU A 48 -40.74 -44.28 10.30
C LEU A 48 -39.98 -43.06 9.73
N PHE A 49 -38.64 -43.12 9.74
CA PHE A 49 -37.77 -42.01 9.30
C PHE A 49 -37.66 -41.86 7.78
N HIS A 50 -37.96 -42.90 6.99
CA HIS A 50 -37.90 -42.87 5.51
C HIS A 50 -39.28 -42.79 4.84
N GLN A 51 -40.37 -42.94 5.61
CA GLN A 51 -41.72 -42.59 5.16
C GLN A 51 -41.78 -41.10 4.80
N ARG A 52 -42.60 -40.76 3.80
CA ARG A 52 -42.89 -39.35 3.51
C ARG A 52 -43.64 -38.74 4.70
N PRO A 53 -43.30 -37.52 5.15
CA PRO A 53 -43.95 -36.89 6.29
C PRO A 53 -45.48 -36.87 6.22
N ALA A 54 -46.04 -36.64 5.02
CA ALA A 54 -47.49 -36.60 4.79
C ALA A 54 -48.20 -37.96 4.91
N ASP A 55 -47.47 -39.07 4.78
CA ASP A 55 -48.01 -40.44 4.80
C ASP A 55 -47.85 -41.11 6.19
N ARG A 56 -47.19 -40.44 7.14
CA ARG A 56 -46.95 -40.98 8.49
C ARG A 56 -48.22 -41.01 9.31
N ASN A 57 -48.47 -42.15 9.97
CA ASN A 57 -49.52 -42.27 10.97
C ASN A 57 -49.01 -41.90 12.38
N CYS A 58 -48.39 -40.73 12.51
CA CYS A 58 -47.98 -40.15 13.79
C CYS A 58 -47.98 -38.62 13.70
N SER A 59 -48.17 -37.96 14.84
CA SER A 59 -47.99 -36.52 14.99
C SER A 59 -46.51 -36.11 14.92
N HIS A 60 -46.25 -34.81 14.78
CA HIS A 60 -44.88 -34.27 14.84
C HIS A 60 -44.23 -34.54 16.21
N ASP A 61 -44.99 -34.48 17.31
CA ASP A 61 -44.47 -34.69 18.66
C ASP A 61 -44.14 -36.18 18.90
N GLU A 62 -44.96 -37.09 18.38
CA GLU A 62 -44.67 -38.54 18.41
C GLU A 62 -43.43 -38.88 17.58
N PHE A 63 -43.26 -38.24 16.41
CA PHE A 63 -42.06 -38.40 15.59
C PHE A 63 -40.82 -37.87 16.30
N ALA A 64 -40.90 -36.67 16.91
CA ALA A 64 -39.83 -36.07 17.69
C ALA A 64 -39.43 -36.95 18.89
N SER A 65 -40.43 -37.51 19.60
CA SER A 65 -40.21 -38.45 20.70
C SER A 65 -39.48 -39.71 20.21
N ALA A 66 -39.92 -40.30 19.10
CA ALA A 66 -39.28 -41.47 18.51
C ALA A 66 -37.84 -41.20 18.06
N PHE A 67 -37.58 -39.98 17.56
CA PHE A 67 -36.23 -39.52 17.19
C PHE A 67 -35.34 -39.38 18.43
N ALA A 68 -35.82 -38.70 19.48
CA ALA A 68 -35.08 -38.54 20.74
C ALA A 68 -34.78 -39.88 21.40
N THR A 69 -35.77 -40.79 21.50
CA THR A 69 -35.59 -42.15 22.02
C THR A 69 -34.54 -42.94 21.25
N ALA A 70 -34.48 -42.81 19.92
CA ALA A 70 -33.45 -43.48 19.11
C ALA A 70 -32.02 -42.99 19.39
N ILE A 71 -31.87 -41.81 20.00
CA ILE A 71 -30.58 -41.23 20.40
C ILE A 71 -30.24 -41.58 21.85
N THR A 72 -31.20 -41.44 22.77
CA THR A 72 -30.96 -41.54 24.22
C THR A 72 -30.99 -42.97 24.76
N ASP A 73 -31.87 -43.82 24.22
CA ASP A 73 -32.18 -45.12 24.80
C ASP A 73 -31.32 -46.23 24.19
N ASP A 74 -31.15 -47.34 24.94
CA ASP A 74 -30.54 -48.53 24.38
C ASP A 74 -31.38 -49.09 23.22
N PRO A 75 -30.76 -49.46 22.08
CA PRO A 75 -31.51 -49.87 20.89
C PRO A 75 -32.24 -51.18 21.13
N ASP A 76 -33.55 -51.18 20.92
CA ASP A 76 -34.37 -52.40 20.86
C ASP A 76 -33.98 -53.22 19.62
N PRO A 77 -33.43 -54.45 19.77
CA PRO A 77 -33.08 -55.29 18.63
C PRO A 77 -34.25 -55.60 17.69
N GLU A 78 -35.50 -55.57 18.18
CA GLU A 78 -36.68 -55.82 17.34
C GLU A 78 -36.98 -54.65 16.38
N ALA A 79 -36.50 -53.45 16.69
CA ALA A 79 -36.62 -52.27 15.82
C ALA A 79 -35.70 -52.34 14.59
N PHE A 80 -34.81 -53.33 14.50
CA PHE A 80 -33.85 -53.51 13.41
C PHE A 80 -34.10 -54.81 12.65
N ALA A 81 -33.86 -54.78 11.34
CA ALA A 81 -33.95 -55.96 10.48
C ALA A 81 -32.60 -56.67 10.29
N ILE A 82 -31.58 -56.25 11.05
CA ILE A 82 -30.25 -56.84 11.10
C ILE A 82 -30.02 -57.51 12.46
N SER A 83 -29.26 -58.61 12.47
CA SER A 83 -28.77 -59.21 13.71
C SER A 83 -27.32 -58.79 13.90
N ALA A 84 -27.05 -57.97 14.93
CA ALA A 84 -25.74 -57.37 15.16
C ALA A 84 -25.43 -57.20 16.65
N SER A 85 -24.17 -56.86 16.96
CA SER A 85 -23.76 -56.56 18.33
C SER A 85 -24.45 -55.30 18.87
N ARG A 86 -24.55 -55.18 20.21
CA ARG A 86 -25.12 -53.97 20.84
C ARG A 86 -24.47 -52.67 20.36
N LYS A 87 -23.14 -52.63 20.24
CA LYS A 87 -22.41 -51.45 19.73
C LYS A 87 -22.77 -51.10 18.29
N THR A 88 -22.94 -52.12 17.44
CA THR A 88 -23.37 -51.94 16.05
C THR A 88 -24.79 -51.40 15.98
N LEU A 89 -25.69 -51.89 16.83
CA LEU A 89 -27.07 -51.39 16.92
C LEU A 89 -27.12 -49.96 17.48
N GLN A 90 -26.28 -49.60 18.44
CA GLN A 90 -26.17 -48.24 18.97
C GLN A 90 -25.74 -47.25 17.88
N ARG A 91 -24.70 -47.60 17.10
CA ARG A 91 -24.31 -46.83 15.92
C ARG A 91 -25.46 -46.73 14.90
N ALA A 92 -26.09 -47.85 14.56
CA ALA A 92 -27.19 -47.91 13.60
C ALA A 92 -28.44 -47.11 14.06
N ALA A 93 -28.68 -47.01 15.37
CA ALA A 93 -29.78 -46.24 15.94
C ALA A 93 -29.64 -44.73 15.74
N LYS A 94 -28.42 -44.23 15.55
CA LYS A 94 -28.14 -42.81 15.28
C LYS A 94 -27.92 -42.50 13.79
N GLN A 95 -27.99 -43.51 12.92
CA GLN A 95 -27.87 -43.35 11.47
C GLN A 95 -29.25 -43.11 10.83
N PHE A 96 -29.54 -41.84 10.55
CA PHE A 96 -30.72 -41.34 9.84
C PHE A 96 -30.38 -40.86 8.43
N ILE A 97 -29.40 -41.50 7.79
CA ILE A 97 -28.93 -41.12 6.44
C ILE A 97 -30.10 -41.13 5.45
N GLY A 98 -30.28 -40.03 4.73
CA GLY A 98 -31.37 -39.87 3.75
C GLY A 98 -32.78 -39.82 4.35
N ALA A 99 -32.91 -39.59 5.66
CA ALA A 99 -34.22 -39.53 6.32
C ALA A 99 -35.06 -38.35 5.81
N ARG A 100 -36.38 -38.55 5.74
CA ARG A 100 -37.33 -37.53 5.29
C ARG A 100 -38.04 -36.91 6.49
N ILE A 101 -37.37 -36.04 7.22
CA ILE A 101 -37.79 -35.61 8.56
C ILE A 101 -39.11 -34.83 8.56
N GLY A 102 -39.33 -33.91 7.61
CA GLY A 102 -40.47 -32.98 7.67
C GLY A 102 -40.24 -31.92 8.75
N THR A 103 -41.10 -31.85 9.77
CA THR A 103 -40.89 -30.96 10.93
C THR A 103 -40.40 -31.77 12.13
N LEU A 104 -39.27 -31.37 12.71
CA LEU A 104 -38.72 -31.91 13.94
C LEU A 104 -38.46 -30.78 14.94
N ARG A 105 -39.20 -30.79 16.04
CA ARG A 105 -39.00 -29.89 17.18
C ARG A 105 -38.50 -30.70 18.37
N LEU A 106 -37.31 -30.36 18.83
CA LEU A 106 -36.68 -30.94 20.03
C LEU A 106 -36.50 -29.87 21.11
N SER A 107 -37.36 -28.85 21.10
CA SER A 107 -37.20 -27.70 21.96
C SER A 107 -37.27 -28.10 23.44
N TYR A 108 -36.33 -27.64 24.26
CA TYR A 108 -36.16 -28.00 25.68
C TYR A 108 -35.78 -29.46 25.96
N GLU A 109 -35.41 -30.24 24.94
CA GLU A 109 -34.95 -31.62 25.13
C GLU A 109 -33.50 -31.71 25.56
N ARG A 110 -33.16 -32.81 26.23
CA ARG A 110 -31.78 -33.18 26.58
C ARG A 110 -31.44 -34.51 25.90
N LEU A 111 -30.60 -34.43 24.88
CA LEU A 111 -30.10 -35.56 24.12
C LEU A 111 -28.74 -35.98 24.71
N GLU A 112 -28.77 -36.74 25.81
CA GLU A 112 -27.57 -37.32 26.42
C GLU A 112 -27.56 -38.83 26.15
N ALA A 113 -26.77 -39.30 25.17
CA ALA A 113 -26.60 -40.73 24.93
C ALA A 113 -25.49 -41.31 25.83
N THR A 114 -25.51 -42.65 25.98
CA THR A 114 -24.47 -43.38 26.75
C THR A 114 -23.20 -43.65 25.95
N ASP A 115 -23.14 -43.20 24.69
CA ASP A 115 -22.04 -43.42 23.76
C ASP A 115 -21.74 -42.16 22.94
N THR A 116 -20.61 -42.15 22.22
CA THR A 116 -20.14 -40.99 21.46
C THR A 116 -20.41 -41.09 19.96
N TYR A 117 -21.29 -42.00 19.51
CA TYR A 117 -21.65 -42.08 18.10
C TYR A 117 -22.41 -40.81 17.68
N PRO A 118 -22.10 -40.22 16.51
CA PRO A 118 -22.72 -38.99 16.04
C PRO A 118 -24.20 -39.20 15.69
N ILE A 119 -24.99 -38.14 15.82
CA ILE A 119 -26.35 -38.05 15.27
C ILE A 119 -26.19 -37.78 13.77
N ASP A 120 -26.43 -38.79 12.95
CA ASP A 120 -26.10 -38.79 11.53
C ASP A 120 -27.33 -38.56 10.68
N LEU A 121 -27.50 -37.31 10.23
CA LEU A 121 -28.57 -36.82 9.37
C LEU A 121 -28.05 -36.51 7.95
N ARG A 122 -26.93 -37.14 7.54
CA ARG A 122 -26.35 -36.90 6.22
C ARG A 122 -27.34 -37.23 5.10
N GLY A 123 -27.49 -36.34 4.13
CA GLY A 123 -28.44 -36.50 3.02
C GLY A 123 -29.92 -36.41 3.42
N ALA A 124 -30.23 -36.06 4.67
CA ALA A 124 -31.62 -35.97 5.13
C ALA A 124 -32.34 -34.73 4.55
N THR A 125 -33.66 -34.80 4.44
CA THR A 125 -34.51 -33.68 4.01
C THR A 125 -35.43 -33.25 5.13
N ALA A 126 -35.47 -31.95 5.47
CA ALA A 126 -36.35 -31.40 6.50
C ALA A 126 -36.98 -30.07 6.08
N THR A 127 -38.22 -29.84 6.48
CA THR A 127 -38.88 -28.53 6.40
C THR A 127 -38.45 -27.64 7.57
N LEU A 128 -38.36 -28.22 8.77
CA LEU A 128 -37.94 -27.51 9.97
C LEU A 128 -37.16 -28.43 10.90
N LEU A 129 -35.95 -28.02 11.25
CA LEU A 129 -35.17 -28.58 12.35
C LEU A 129 -35.03 -27.51 13.44
N GLU A 130 -35.82 -27.65 14.50
CA GLU A 130 -35.88 -26.68 15.60
C GLU A 130 -35.41 -27.32 16.90
N TRP A 131 -34.18 -27.01 17.33
CA TRP A 131 -33.56 -27.55 18.54
C TRP A 131 -33.30 -26.41 19.54
N ASN A 132 -34.31 -25.56 19.71
CA ASN A 132 -34.19 -24.40 20.57
C ASN A 132 -34.14 -24.83 22.04
N TRP A 133 -33.21 -24.29 22.84
CA TRP A 133 -33.03 -24.69 24.24
C TRP A 133 -32.67 -26.18 24.42
N THR A 134 -32.16 -26.84 23.38
CA THR A 134 -31.76 -28.25 23.44
C THR A 134 -30.34 -28.38 23.97
N GLN A 135 -30.07 -29.43 24.73
CA GLN A 135 -28.71 -29.82 25.12
C GLN A 135 -28.32 -31.13 24.44
N PHE A 136 -27.15 -31.18 23.80
CA PHE A 136 -26.62 -32.41 23.20
C PHE A 136 -25.10 -32.51 23.31
N GLY A 137 -24.60 -33.73 23.50
CA GLY A 137 -23.16 -34.00 23.66
C GLY A 137 -22.49 -34.63 22.43
N GLU A 138 -23.29 -35.19 21.53
CA GLU A 138 -22.83 -35.89 20.34
C GLU A 138 -22.61 -34.92 19.18
N ARG A 139 -21.70 -35.27 18.27
CA ARG A 139 -21.55 -34.55 17.00
C ARG A 139 -22.82 -34.72 16.15
N VAL A 140 -23.25 -33.64 15.52
CA VAL A 140 -24.37 -33.64 14.55
C VAL A 140 -23.78 -33.57 13.14
N LEU A 141 -24.10 -34.55 12.30
CA LEU A 141 -23.66 -34.60 10.90
C LEU A 141 -24.85 -34.30 9.99
N LEU A 142 -24.76 -33.20 9.24
CA LEU A 142 -25.79 -32.76 8.29
C LEU A 142 -25.25 -32.73 6.86
N ASP A 143 -24.18 -33.48 6.57
CA ASP A 143 -23.53 -33.43 5.26
C ASP A 143 -24.50 -33.77 4.12
N GLY A 144 -24.64 -32.87 3.14
CA GLY A 144 -25.53 -33.08 2.00
C GLY A 144 -27.03 -33.04 2.32
N ALA A 145 -27.42 -32.56 3.49
CA ALA A 145 -28.83 -32.43 3.86
C ALA A 145 -29.50 -31.23 3.15
N THR A 146 -30.81 -31.30 2.93
CA THR A 146 -31.62 -30.17 2.45
C THR A 146 -32.62 -29.79 3.54
N VAL A 147 -32.50 -28.58 4.08
CA VAL A 147 -33.30 -28.12 5.22
C VAL A 147 -33.90 -26.76 4.91
N GLU A 148 -35.22 -26.62 4.90
CA GLU A 148 -35.80 -25.29 4.65
C GLU A 148 -35.44 -24.32 5.78
N THR A 149 -35.70 -24.67 7.05
CA THR A 149 -35.32 -23.83 8.21
C THR A 149 -34.56 -24.63 9.26
N LEU A 150 -33.39 -24.12 9.66
CA LEU A 150 -32.53 -24.70 10.69
C LEU A 150 -32.37 -23.70 11.85
N THR A 151 -32.82 -24.06 13.06
CA THR A 151 -32.71 -23.19 14.23
C THR A 151 -32.21 -23.95 15.46
N PHE A 152 -31.05 -23.54 15.95
CA PHE A 152 -30.40 -24.01 17.17
C PHE A 152 -30.23 -22.86 18.17
N ASP A 153 -31.30 -22.08 18.40
CA ASP A 153 -31.21 -20.98 19.36
C ASP A 153 -31.14 -21.49 20.80
N HIS A 154 -30.40 -20.82 21.66
CA HIS A 154 -30.24 -21.18 23.07
C HIS A 154 -29.71 -22.62 23.26
N VAL A 155 -29.05 -23.18 22.26
CA VAL A 155 -28.57 -24.57 22.30
C VAL A 155 -27.31 -24.66 23.16
N ARG A 156 -27.14 -25.80 23.83
CA ARG A 156 -25.87 -26.15 24.48
C ARG A 156 -25.29 -27.40 23.84
N ALA A 157 -24.21 -27.21 23.09
CA ALA A 157 -23.49 -28.29 22.40
C ALA A 157 -22.13 -28.53 23.06
N ASP A 158 -21.91 -29.74 23.57
CA ASP A 158 -20.60 -30.11 24.15
C ASP A 158 -19.60 -30.61 23.08
N ALA A 159 -20.00 -30.60 21.80
CA ALA A 159 -19.21 -31.03 20.64
C ALA A 159 -19.33 -30.06 19.45
N ASP A 160 -18.61 -30.37 18.37
CA ASP A 160 -18.59 -29.58 17.13
C ASP A 160 -19.96 -29.62 16.42
N VAL A 161 -20.37 -28.47 15.88
CA VAL A 161 -21.52 -28.34 14.97
C VAL A 161 -20.97 -28.21 13.55
N VAL A 162 -21.09 -29.27 12.77
CA VAL A 162 -20.50 -29.33 11.43
C VAL A 162 -21.59 -29.52 10.38
N VAL A 163 -21.74 -28.50 9.54
CA VAL A 163 -22.63 -28.52 8.38
C VAL A 163 -21.79 -28.41 7.11
N ARG A 164 -21.82 -29.43 6.27
CA ARG A 164 -21.10 -29.45 4.99
C ARG A 164 -22.03 -29.76 3.85
N ASP A 165 -21.81 -29.14 2.69
CA ASP A 165 -22.59 -29.47 1.49
C ASP A 165 -24.11 -29.37 1.73
N ILE A 166 -24.53 -28.56 2.70
CA ILE A 166 -25.94 -28.43 3.12
C ILE A 166 -26.62 -27.36 2.28
N GLU A 167 -27.89 -27.59 1.94
CA GLU A 167 -28.74 -26.60 1.29
C GLU A 167 -29.80 -26.12 2.28
N ILE A 168 -29.80 -24.82 2.57
CA ILE A 168 -30.74 -24.18 3.50
C ILE A 168 -31.56 -23.11 2.78
N SER A 169 -32.80 -23.42 2.42
CA SER A 169 -33.61 -22.57 1.53
C SER A 169 -34.34 -21.40 2.21
N ASN A 170 -34.08 -21.12 3.49
CA ASN A 170 -34.72 -20.01 4.21
C ASN A 170 -33.80 -19.36 5.24
N ARG A 171 -33.45 -20.04 6.33
CA ARG A 171 -32.58 -19.42 7.36
C ARG A 171 -31.84 -20.46 8.20
N PHE A 172 -30.65 -20.06 8.64
CA PHE A 172 -29.88 -20.77 9.63
C PHE A 172 -29.63 -19.86 10.84
N ARG A 173 -30.18 -20.22 12.00
CA ARG A 173 -29.98 -19.44 13.24
C ARG A 173 -29.45 -20.30 14.36
N MET A 174 -28.52 -19.74 15.12
CA MET A 174 -27.88 -20.33 16.27
C MET A 174 -27.69 -19.27 17.36
N ASN A 175 -28.68 -18.41 17.58
CA ASN A 175 -28.51 -17.28 18.51
C ASN A 175 -28.49 -17.75 19.96
N ASP A 176 -27.82 -17.02 20.84
CA ASP A 176 -27.75 -17.33 22.27
C ASP A 176 -27.20 -18.74 22.57
N ALA A 177 -26.38 -19.31 21.68
CA ALA A 177 -25.87 -20.66 21.78
C ALA A 177 -24.59 -20.73 22.63
N THR A 178 -24.37 -21.86 23.31
CA THR A 178 -23.10 -22.21 23.97
C THR A 178 -22.53 -23.48 23.35
N ILE A 179 -21.39 -23.37 22.67
CA ILE A 179 -20.79 -24.45 21.89
C ILE A 179 -19.37 -24.66 22.38
N THR A 180 -19.05 -25.85 22.86
CA THR A 180 -17.73 -26.19 23.39
C THR A 180 -16.73 -26.51 22.26
N GLY A 181 -17.22 -27.02 21.13
CA GLY A 181 -16.43 -27.33 19.95
C GLY A 181 -16.44 -26.23 18.89
N ASP A 182 -16.14 -26.61 17.65
CA ASP A 182 -16.13 -25.70 16.51
C ASP A 182 -17.51 -25.58 15.86
N VAL A 183 -17.79 -24.43 15.24
CA VAL A 183 -18.92 -24.24 14.33
C VAL A 183 -18.38 -24.16 12.91
N VAL A 184 -18.58 -25.21 12.13
CA VAL A 184 -18.02 -25.32 10.78
C VAL A 184 -19.15 -25.39 9.75
N CYS A 185 -19.23 -24.36 8.92
CA CYS A 185 -20.10 -24.27 7.77
C CYS A 185 -19.24 -24.29 6.50
N LYS A 186 -19.23 -25.42 5.80
CA LYS A 186 -18.36 -25.61 4.63
C LYS A 186 -19.14 -26.02 3.39
N ARG A 187 -19.04 -25.27 2.29
CA ARG A 187 -19.79 -25.57 1.06
C ARG A 187 -21.29 -25.62 1.29
N ALA A 188 -21.78 -24.76 2.15
CA ALA A 188 -23.21 -24.61 2.38
C ALA A 188 -23.78 -23.59 1.40
N THR A 189 -24.99 -23.84 0.93
CA THR A 189 -25.82 -22.85 0.21
C THR A 189 -26.94 -22.43 1.14
N ILE A 190 -27.04 -21.14 1.45
CA ILE A 190 -28.04 -20.59 2.36
C ILE A 190 -28.78 -19.45 1.66
N ASP A 191 -30.01 -19.71 1.21
CA ASP A 191 -30.83 -18.73 0.47
C ASP A 191 -31.32 -17.57 1.36
N GLY A 192 -31.10 -17.65 2.67
CA GLY A 192 -31.36 -16.53 3.56
C GLY A 192 -30.32 -16.39 4.67
N GLY A 193 -30.71 -15.72 5.75
CA GLY A 193 -29.73 -15.24 6.73
C GLY A 193 -29.08 -16.35 7.54
N LEU A 194 -27.76 -16.22 7.76
CA LEU A 194 -27.00 -16.96 8.76
C LEU A 194 -26.81 -16.07 9.99
N SER A 195 -27.29 -16.49 11.15
CA SER A 195 -27.18 -15.71 12.38
C SER A 195 -26.62 -16.56 13.53
N LEU A 196 -25.49 -16.12 14.07
CA LEU A 196 -24.88 -16.59 15.30
C LEU A 196 -24.66 -15.35 16.17
N SER A 197 -25.71 -14.85 16.81
CA SER A 197 -25.63 -13.66 17.66
C SER A 197 -25.71 -14.04 19.14
N ASP A 198 -25.10 -13.24 20.01
CA ASP A 198 -25.17 -13.41 21.48
C ASP A 198 -24.66 -14.78 21.96
N SER A 199 -23.70 -15.36 21.25
CA SER A 199 -23.29 -16.77 21.44
C SER A 199 -21.85 -16.91 21.94
N GLU A 200 -21.58 -18.01 22.64
CA GLU A 200 -20.24 -18.39 23.10
C GLU A 200 -19.80 -19.67 22.37
N VAL A 201 -18.71 -19.59 21.60
CA VAL A 201 -18.11 -20.71 20.89
C VAL A 201 -16.68 -20.89 21.38
N ARG A 202 -16.41 -21.90 22.22
CA ARG A 202 -15.06 -22.10 22.75
C ARG A 202 -14.04 -22.47 21.67
N GLY A 203 -14.51 -23.06 20.56
CA GLY A 203 -13.72 -23.40 19.38
C GLY A 203 -13.68 -22.28 18.34
N ALA A 204 -13.37 -22.66 17.10
CA ALA A 204 -13.38 -21.76 15.95
C ALA A 204 -14.77 -21.68 15.30
N ILE A 205 -15.03 -20.57 14.62
CA ILE A 205 -16.17 -20.39 13.73
C ILE A 205 -15.63 -20.32 12.30
N GLU A 206 -16.07 -21.23 11.44
CA GLU A 206 -15.61 -21.32 10.06
C GLU A 206 -16.78 -21.25 9.08
N LEU A 207 -16.73 -20.31 8.13
CA LEU A 207 -17.60 -20.23 6.97
C LEU A 207 -16.73 -20.27 5.69
N LYS A 208 -16.61 -21.44 5.08
CA LYS A 208 -15.65 -21.69 4.00
C LYS A 208 -16.32 -22.24 2.75
N GLU A 209 -15.95 -21.72 1.58
CA GLU A 209 -16.42 -22.23 0.28
C GLU A 209 -17.95 -22.21 0.17
N SER A 210 -18.64 -21.28 0.82
CA SER A 210 -20.11 -21.26 0.98
C SER A 210 -20.76 -20.09 0.24
N GLU A 211 -22.07 -20.17 0.03
CA GLU A 211 -22.90 -19.15 -0.61
C GLU A 211 -24.03 -18.75 0.34
N CYS A 212 -24.23 -17.44 0.53
CA CYS A 212 -25.29 -16.88 1.37
C CYS A 212 -25.99 -15.74 0.63
N GLU A 213 -27.25 -15.94 0.21
CA GLU A 213 -28.02 -14.92 -0.53
C GLU A 213 -28.49 -13.75 0.37
N SER A 214 -28.16 -13.78 1.66
CA SER A 214 -28.55 -12.76 2.63
C SER A 214 -27.48 -12.56 3.70
N LYS A 215 -27.74 -11.61 4.60
CA LYS A 215 -26.83 -11.22 5.67
C LYS A 215 -26.29 -12.39 6.51
N VAL A 216 -24.98 -12.35 6.74
CA VAL A 216 -24.28 -13.18 7.73
C VAL A 216 -24.00 -12.32 8.97
N ALA A 217 -24.53 -12.73 10.13
CA ALA A 217 -24.48 -11.99 11.39
C ALA A 217 -23.83 -12.81 12.51
N ILE A 218 -22.60 -12.43 12.88
CA ILE A 218 -21.79 -13.02 13.95
C ILE A 218 -21.54 -11.94 15.01
N ASN A 219 -22.62 -11.46 15.63
CA ASN A 219 -22.59 -10.27 16.48
C ASN A 219 -22.62 -10.63 17.97
N ARG A 220 -21.87 -9.91 18.80
CA ARG A 220 -21.80 -10.17 20.26
C ARG A 220 -21.43 -11.63 20.55
N VAL A 221 -20.47 -12.15 19.79
CA VAL A 221 -19.98 -13.52 19.92
C VAL A 221 -18.64 -13.52 20.63
N THR A 222 -18.47 -14.44 21.58
CA THR A 222 -17.14 -14.80 22.10
C THR A 222 -16.69 -16.07 21.40
N ALA A 223 -15.56 -16.03 20.68
CA ALA A 223 -15.04 -17.20 19.98
C ALA A 223 -13.51 -17.30 20.02
N GLY A 224 -12.96 -18.45 19.61
CA GLY A 224 -11.53 -18.60 19.31
C GLY A 224 -11.14 -17.77 18.08
N THR A 225 -11.03 -18.43 16.94
CA THR A 225 -10.78 -17.80 15.62
C THR A 225 -12.08 -17.72 14.82
N LEU A 226 -12.28 -16.65 14.07
CA LEU A 226 -13.34 -16.54 13.07
C LEU A 226 -12.72 -16.53 11.66
N THR A 227 -13.06 -17.53 10.85
CA THR A 227 -12.62 -17.64 9.47
C THR A 227 -13.80 -17.60 8.51
N VAL A 228 -13.83 -16.62 7.61
CA VAL A 228 -14.70 -16.56 6.44
C VAL A 228 -13.81 -16.57 5.19
N ARG A 229 -13.87 -17.61 4.36
CA ARG A 229 -12.91 -17.77 3.25
C ARG A 229 -13.51 -18.42 2.01
N ASN A 230 -13.26 -17.84 0.84
CA ASN A 230 -13.84 -18.30 -0.43
C ASN A 230 -15.38 -18.33 -0.39
N THR A 231 -16.00 -17.36 0.24
CA THR A 231 -17.45 -17.33 0.47
C THR A 231 -18.07 -16.17 -0.29
N GLU A 232 -19.24 -16.41 -0.90
CA GLU A 232 -20.09 -15.40 -1.52
C GLU A 232 -21.23 -15.04 -0.55
N ILE A 233 -21.39 -13.74 -0.28
CA ILE A 233 -22.43 -13.19 0.60
C ILE A 233 -23.08 -12.04 -0.16
N ASP A 234 -24.34 -12.18 -0.58
CA ASP A 234 -25.00 -11.17 -1.43
C ASP A 234 -25.30 -9.85 -0.70
N ASP A 235 -25.30 -9.88 0.64
CA ASP A 235 -25.63 -8.75 1.52
C ASP A 235 -24.46 -8.47 2.51
N ASP A 236 -24.75 -8.02 3.72
CA ASP A 236 -23.74 -7.66 4.73
C ASP A 236 -23.07 -8.88 5.42
N LEU A 237 -21.76 -8.77 5.69
CA LEU A 237 -21.05 -9.56 6.71
C LEU A 237 -20.84 -8.70 7.97
N SER A 238 -21.51 -9.07 9.05
CA SER A 238 -21.55 -8.31 10.31
C SER A 238 -20.89 -9.11 11.44
N VAL A 239 -19.77 -8.61 11.95
CA VAL A 239 -18.98 -9.15 13.07
C VAL A 239 -18.85 -8.08 14.16
N ARG A 240 -19.98 -7.55 14.62
CA ARG A 240 -20.03 -6.41 15.55
C ARG A 240 -19.95 -6.86 17.00
N HIS A 241 -19.21 -6.11 17.82
CA HIS A 241 -19.09 -6.35 19.24
C HIS A 241 -18.67 -7.79 19.59
N ALA A 242 -17.89 -8.44 18.71
CA ALA A 242 -17.37 -9.77 18.95
C ALA A 242 -16.10 -9.71 19.80
N THR A 243 -15.83 -10.76 20.57
CA THR A 243 -14.58 -10.97 21.30
C THR A 243 -13.92 -12.24 20.78
N LEU A 244 -12.84 -12.09 20.02
CA LEU A 244 -12.10 -13.21 19.44
C LEU A 244 -10.80 -13.44 20.21
N GLU A 245 -10.62 -14.64 20.73
CA GLU A 245 -9.37 -15.04 21.42
C GLU A 245 -8.22 -15.30 20.45
N GLY A 246 -8.52 -15.50 19.17
CA GLY A 246 -7.57 -15.66 18.07
C GLY A 246 -7.85 -14.67 16.93
N ASP A 247 -7.62 -15.14 15.71
CA ASP A 247 -7.62 -14.29 14.50
C ASP A 247 -9.02 -14.06 13.92
N LEU A 248 -9.15 -12.99 13.14
CA LEU A 248 -10.26 -12.75 12.21
C LEU A 248 -9.74 -12.84 10.78
N GLU A 249 -10.01 -13.96 10.10
CA GLU A 249 -9.61 -14.19 8.72
C GLU A 249 -10.82 -14.04 7.79
N CYS A 250 -10.85 -13.01 6.96
CA CYS A 250 -11.91 -12.74 5.99
C CYS A 250 -11.34 -12.67 4.57
N ASP A 251 -10.61 -13.70 4.14
CA ASP A 251 -9.86 -13.73 2.87
C ASP A 251 -10.64 -14.27 1.67
N ARG A 252 -10.44 -13.66 0.49
CA ARG A 252 -10.92 -14.12 -0.81
C ARG A 252 -12.43 -14.33 -0.84
N ASN A 253 -13.19 -13.37 -0.31
CA ASN A 253 -14.65 -13.40 -0.29
C ASN A 253 -15.24 -12.37 -1.25
N ALA A 254 -16.47 -12.60 -1.69
CA ALA A 254 -17.28 -11.63 -2.42
C ALA A 254 -18.48 -11.24 -1.53
N ILE A 255 -18.51 -10.00 -1.05
CA ILE A 255 -19.54 -9.49 -0.14
C ILE A 255 -20.30 -8.38 -0.88
N GLY A 256 -21.54 -8.62 -1.29
CA GLY A 256 -22.36 -7.65 -2.02
C GLY A 256 -22.68 -6.39 -1.20
N GLY A 257 -22.75 -6.52 0.13
CA GLY A 257 -23.00 -5.44 1.08
C GLY A 257 -21.74 -4.91 1.78
N ARG A 258 -21.86 -4.69 3.09
CA ARG A 258 -20.83 -4.13 3.97
C ARG A 258 -20.07 -5.23 4.72
N LEU A 259 -18.79 -4.96 4.99
CA LEU A 259 -18.04 -5.63 6.04
C LEU A 259 -18.05 -4.74 7.29
N ASP A 260 -18.66 -5.19 8.38
CA ASP A 260 -18.82 -4.40 9.61
C ASP A 260 -18.27 -5.13 10.83
N CYS A 261 -17.12 -4.69 11.33
CA CYS A 261 -16.44 -5.25 12.49
C CYS A 261 -16.52 -4.34 13.73
N ASN A 262 -17.44 -3.36 13.75
CA ASN A 262 -17.41 -2.28 14.74
C ASN A 262 -17.58 -2.79 16.19
N GLY A 263 -16.79 -2.20 17.09
CA GLY A 263 -16.84 -2.43 18.53
C GLY A 263 -16.30 -3.78 19.00
N SER A 264 -15.56 -4.50 18.13
CA SER A 264 -15.01 -5.83 18.42
C SER A 264 -13.62 -5.78 19.06
N ASP A 265 -13.29 -6.82 19.82
CA ASP A 265 -12.01 -7.04 20.51
C ASP A 265 -11.38 -8.33 19.97
N ILE A 266 -10.21 -8.23 19.34
CA ILE A 266 -9.56 -9.33 18.61
C ILE A 266 -8.14 -9.48 19.13
N ARG A 267 -7.84 -10.62 19.77
CA ARG A 267 -6.52 -10.89 20.32
C ARG A 267 -5.47 -11.32 19.30
N GLY A 268 -5.92 -11.77 18.13
CA GLY A 268 -5.07 -12.19 17.03
C GLY A 268 -4.94 -11.14 15.92
N ASP A 269 -4.57 -11.62 14.75
CA ASP A 269 -4.47 -10.84 13.52
C ASP A 269 -5.83 -10.68 12.84
N VAL A 270 -5.96 -9.63 12.03
CA VAL A 270 -7.13 -9.40 11.17
C VAL A 270 -6.67 -9.35 9.71
N THR A 271 -7.18 -10.26 8.88
CA THR A 271 -6.86 -10.31 7.45
C THR A 271 -8.12 -10.26 6.59
N TRP A 272 -8.06 -9.57 5.45
CA TRP A 272 -9.08 -9.69 4.40
C TRP A 272 -8.50 -9.59 3.00
N ASN A 273 -7.48 -10.41 2.76
CA ASN A 273 -6.71 -10.39 1.53
C ASN A 273 -7.56 -10.89 0.34
N GLY A 274 -7.55 -10.14 -0.77
CA GLY A 274 -8.31 -10.47 -1.97
C GLY A 274 -9.83 -10.47 -1.79
N THR A 275 -10.35 -9.82 -0.75
CA THR A 275 -11.80 -9.73 -0.49
C THR A 275 -12.39 -8.50 -1.15
N GLU A 276 -13.56 -8.69 -1.76
CA GLU A 276 -14.33 -7.66 -2.43
C GLU A 276 -15.60 -7.33 -1.62
N THR A 277 -15.86 -6.04 -1.41
CA THR A 277 -17.11 -5.56 -0.80
C THR A 277 -17.82 -4.61 -1.77
N GLY A 278 -19.14 -4.76 -1.93
CA GLY A 278 -19.95 -3.89 -2.78
C GLY A 278 -20.24 -2.53 -2.13
N ALA A 279 -20.12 -2.42 -0.81
CA ALA A 279 -20.31 -1.20 -0.05
C ALA A 279 -19.09 -0.88 0.85
N THR A 280 -19.31 -0.59 2.14
CA THR A 280 -18.27 -0.10 3.06
C THR A 280 -17.61 -1.22 3.83
N ALA A 281 -16.34 -1.03 4.20
CA ALA A 281 -15.64 -1.83 5.19
C ALA A 281 -15.36 -0.96 6.43
N SER A 282 -15.86 -1.36 7.61
CA SER A 282 -15.86 -0.52 8.82
C SER A 282 -15.24 -1.23 10.02
N PHE A 283 -14.28 -0.53 10.64
CA PHE A 283 -13.53 -0.91 11.83
C PHE A 283 -13.55 0.26 12.84
N GLU A 284 -14.74 0.54 13.37
CA GLU A 284 -14.94 1.60 14.36
C GLU A 284 -14.87 1.05 15.79
N SER A 285 -14.11 1.71 16.67
CA SER A 285 -13.93 1.32 18.07
C SER A 285 -13.47 -0.14 18.25
N VAL A 286 -12.63 -0.62 17.33
CA VAL A 286 -12.09 -1.99 17.35
C VAL A 286 -10.74 -2.01 18.09
N THR A 287 -10.51 -3.04 18.89
CA THR A 287 -9.20 -3.32 19.50
C THR A 287 -8.60 -4.58 18.87
N ILE A 288 -7.36 -4.50 18.41
CA ILE A 288 -6.64 -5.57 17.72
C ILE A 288 -5.26 -5.71 18.36
N ASP A 289 -4.98 -6.84 19.00
CA ASP A 289 -3.66 -7.10 19.62
C ASP A 289 -2.61 -7.57 18.59
N GLY A 290 -3.04 -8.05 17.41
CA GLY A 290 -2.20 -8.46 16.30
C GLY A 290 -2.03 -7.39 15.20
N ARG A 291 -1.74 -7.84 13.97
CA ARG A 291 -1.63 -7.01 12.77
C ARG A 291 -2.93 -6.95 11.97
N VAL A 292 -3.08 -5.91 11.16
CA VAL A 292 -4.11 -5.76 10.16
C VAL A 292 -3.50 -5.88 8.76
N GLU A 293 -4.02 -6.78 7.93
CA GLU A 293 -3.54 -6.99 6.57
C GLU A 293 -4.69 -7.03 5.56
N CYS A 294 -4.61 -6.15 4.56
CA CYS A 294 -5.63 -5.99 3.56
C CYS A 294 -5.05 -5.80 2.15
N ARG A 295 -4.37 -6.82 1.62
CA ARG A 295 -3.75 -6.80 0.29
C ARG A 295 -4.73 -7.17 -0.82
N ASP A 296 -4.61 -6.51 -1.97
CA ASP A 296 -5.38 -6.79 -3.18
C ASP A 296 -6.91 -6.83 -2.96
N ALA A 297 -7.39 -6.11 -1.95
CA ALA A 297 -8.81 -6.04 -1.63
C ALA A 297 -9.51 -4.93 -2.44
N THR A 298 -10.82 -5.09 -2.66
CA THR A 298 -11.65 -4.06 -3.31
C THR A 298 -12.77 -3.63 -2.37
N VAL A 299 -12.94 -2.32 -2.15
CA VAL A 299 -14.02 -1.76 -1.35
C VAL A 299 -14.84 -0.79 -2.20
N GLY A 300 -16.04 -1.21 -2.60
CA GLY A 300 -16.93 -0.43 -3.47
C GLY A 300 -17.34 0.93 -2.90
N GLY A 301 -17.31 1.07 -1.57
CA GLY A 301 -17.56 2.29 -0.82
C GLY A 301 -16.32 2.81 -0.08
N ARG A 302 -16.54 3.20 1.19
CA ARG A 302 -15.51 3.75 2.08
C ARG A 302 -14.92 2.67 2.99
N LEU A 303 -13.59 2.66 3.10
CA LEU A 303 -12.86 1.96 4.15
C LEU A 303 -12.69 2.89 5.35
N THR A 304 -13.17 2.47 6.53
CA THR A 304 -13.14 3.30 7.74
C THR A 304 -12.43 2.58 8.87
N PHE A 305 -11.35 3.17 9.37
CA PHE A 305 -10.81 2.90 10.70
C PHE A 305 -11.06 4.13 11.56
N ARG A 306 -11.88 3.97 12.61
CA ARG A 306 -12.20 5.09 13.51
C ARG A 306 -12.08 4.65 14.96
N GLN A 307 -11.40 5.44 15.79
CA GLN A 307 -11.24 5.12 17.23
C GLN A 307 -10.71 3.69 17.47
N ALA A 308 -9.94 3.14 16.53
CA ALA A 308 -9.42 1.78 16.58
C ALA A 308 -8.04 1.76 17.25
N THR A 309 -7.72 0.67 17.94
CA THR A 309 -6.38 0.42 18.51
C THR A 309 -5.81 -0.84 17.90
N VAL A 310 -4.61 -0.75 17.32
CA VAL A 310 -3.88 -1.86 16.70
C VAL A 310 -2.49 -1.94 17.32
N ALA A 311 -2.16 -3.07 17.94
CA ALA A 311 -0.88 -3.26 18.62
C ALA A 311 0.25 -3.75 17.70
N GLY A 312 -0.07 -4.20 16.49
CA GLY A 312 0.86 -4.48 15.40
C GLY A 312 0.75 -3.50 14.23
N ASP A 313 1.16 -3.95 13.05
CA ASP A 313 1.14 -3.15 11.81
C ASP A 313 -0.24 -3.06 11.17
N VAL A 314 -0.48 -2.01 10.39
CA VAL A 314 -1.63 -1.89 9.49
C VAL A 314 -1.14 -1.81 8.04
N ARG A 315 -1.31 -2.89 7.27
CA ARG A 315 -0.90 -2.95 5.86
C ARG A 315 -2.11 -3.03 4.94
N CYS A 316 -2.32 -1.98 4.16
CA CYS A 316 -3.46 -1.88 3.27
C CYS A 316 -3.01 -1.42 1.88
N ASP A 317 -2.19 -2.27 1.27
CA ASP A 317 -1.48 -2.04 0.02
C ASP A 317 -2.23 -2.62 -1.19
N GLY A 318 -2.09 -1.99 -2.35
CA GLY A 318 -2.69 -2.46 -3.62
C GLY A 318 -4.22 -2.39 -3.67
N ILE A 319 -4.86 -1.64 -2.79
CA ILE A 319 -6.34 -1.62 -2.68
C ILE A 319 -6.95 -0.69 -3.72
N HIS A 320 -8.13 -1.06 -4.22
CA HIS A 320 -8.99 -0.20 -5.02
C HIS A 320 -10.28 0.14 -4.27
N ARG A 321 -10.56 1.43 -4.07
CA ARG A 321 -11.70 1.88 -3.27
C ARG A 321 -12.22 3.26 -3.65
N TYR A 322 -13.48 3.55 -3.29
CA TYR A 322 -14.07 4.87 -3.51
C TYR A 322 -13.62 5.91 -2.47
N GLY A 323 -13.35 5.53 -1.22
CA GLY A 323 -12.89 6.47 -0.20
C GLY A 323 -12.19 5.80 0.98
N ALA A 324 -11.43 6.56 1.76
CA ALA A 324 -10.77 6.08 2.97
C ALA A 324 -10.84 7.10 4.11
N THR A 325 -11.12 6.63 5.32
CA THR A 325 -11.07 7.43 6.55
C THR A 325 -10.30 6.67 7.62
N VAL A 326 -9.24 7.28 8.12
CA VAL A 326 -8.46 6.84 9.27
C VAL A 326 -8.45 8.00 10.26
N SER A 327 -9.16 7.86 11.37
CA SER A 327 -9.35 8.94 12.36
C SER A 327 -9.41 8.43 13.79
N GLY A 328 -8.73 9.10 14.73
CA GLY A 328 -8.63 8.64 16.12
C GLY A 328 -8.04 7.24 16.28
N VAL A 329 -7.25 6.76 15.31
CA VAL A 329 -6.66 5.42 15.33
C VAL A 329 -5.31 5.46 16.04
N ALA A 330 -5.02 4.48 16.89
CA ALA A 330 -3.72 4.26 17.49
C ALA A 330 -3.10 2.97 16.93
N VAL A 331 -2.00 3.09 16.18
CA VAL A 331 -1.21 1.97 15.67
C VAL A 331 0.14 1.96 16.41
N ALA A 332 0.50 0.86 17.06
CA ALA A 332 1.74 0.81 17.84
C ALA A 332 3.00 0.72 16.97
N ASP A 333 2.90 0.06 15.82
CA ASP A 333 4.00 -0.15 14.87
C ASP A 333 3.74 0.67 13.59
N ASP A 334 3.85 0.07 12.39
CA ASP A 334 3.83 0.80 11.11
C ASP A 334 2.45 0.84 10.44
N ILE A 335 2.24 1.80 9.54
CA ILE A 335 1.07 1.86 8.66
C ILE A 335 1.45 2.06 7.19
N SER A 336 0.84 1.29 6.29
CA SER A 336 1.10 1.38 4.85
C SER A 336 -0.17 1.40 3.99
N PHE A 337 -0.13 2.22 2.94
CA PHE A 337 -1.08 2.26 1.82
C PHE A 337 -0.30 2.36 0.51
N ILE A 338 0.61 1.42 0.28
CA ILE A 338 1.48 1.41 -0.90
C ILE A 338 0.67 1.04 -2.14
N ASP A 339 0.95 1.69 -3.28
CA ASP A 339 0.32 1.45 -4.59
C ASP A 339 -1.21 1.40 -4.56
N THR A 340 -1.79 2.18 -3.64
CA THR A 340 -3.21 2.15 -3.35
C THR A 340 -3.94 3.24 -4.12
N ARG A 341 -5.14 2.93 -4.65
CA ARG A 341 -5.97 3.90 -5.39
C ARG A 341 -7.26 4.22 -4.64
N VAL A 342 -7.50 5.51 -4.44
CA VAL A 342 -8.70 6.06 -3.80
C VAL A 342 -9.41 6.99 -4.78
N GLY A 343 -10.56 6.57 -5.30
CA GLY A 343 -11.34 7.33 -6.29
C GLY A 343 -12.07 8.57 -5.73
N GLY A 344 -12.00 8.80 -4.42
CA GLY A 344 -12.63 9.90 -3.71
C GLY A 344 -11.73 10.35 -2.56
N ASP A 345 -12.31 10.84 -1.47
CA ASP A 345 -11.52 11.46 -0.41
C ASP A 345 -10.75 10.43 0.44
N PHE A 346 -9.49 10.75 0.73
CA PHE A 346 -8.67 10.05 1.70
C PHE A 346 -8.35 10.97 2.89
N GLN A 347 -9.01 10.71 4.01
CA GLN A 347 -8.78 11.37 5.28
C GLN A 347 -7.88 10.53 6.20
N PHE A 348 -6.68 11.01 6.44
CA PHE A 348 -5.72 10.53 7.43
C PHE A 348 -5.48 11.63 8.47
N ALA A 349 -6.54 11.99 9.19
CA ALA A 349 -6.60 13.17 10.06
C ALA A 349 -7.76 13.07 11.07
N CYS A 350 -7.78 13.99 12.03
CA CYS A 350 -8.91 14.17 12.94
C CYS A 350 -10.21 14.49 12.14
N ASP A 351 -11.34 13.98 12.60
CA ASP A 351 -12.68 14.26 12.07
C ASP A 351 -13.60 14.84 13.18
N GLU A 352 -14.87 15.14 12.88
CA GLU A 352 -15.79 15.69 13.89
C GLU A 352 -16.20 14.66 14.96
N GLU A 353 -15.96 13.38 14.70
CA GLU A 353 -16.43 12.23 15.50
C GLU A 353 -15.30 11.66 16.39
N ALA A 354 -14.03 11.97 16.08
CA ALA A 354 -12.84 11.62 16.82
C ALA A 354 -12.25 12.84 17.55
N ASP A 355 -11.82 12.66 18.80
CA ASP A 355 -11.20 13.72 19.59
C ASP A 355 -9.73 14.01 19.18
N ALA A 356 -9.14 13.18 18.31
CA ALA A 356 -7.74 13.28 17.88
C ALA A 356 -7.51 12.65 16.48
N GLY A 357 -6.42 13.06 15.82
CA GLY A 357 -5.94 12.44 14.57
C GLY A 357 -5.29 11.06 14.79
N PRO A 358 -4.90 10.37 13.70
CA PRO A 358 -4.16 9.10 13.80
C PRO A 358 -2.85 9.25 14.56
N THR A 359 -2.56 8.30 15.45
CA THR A 359 -1.29 8.18 16.18
C THR A 359 -0.60 6.89 15.77
N ILE A 360 0.58 6.98 15.17
CA ILE A 360 1.36 5.85 14.64
C ILE A 360 2.68 5.77 15.39
N GLY A 361 3.01 4.65 16.01
CA GLY A 361 4.27 4.51 16.75
C GLY A 361 5.50 4.35 15.84
N GLY A 362 5.31 3.82 14.64
CA GLY A 362 6.35 3.59 13.64
C GLY A 362 6.26 4.50 12.41
N TYR A 363 6.54 3.92 11.25
CA TYR A 363 6.66 4.55 9.93
C TYR A 363 5.31 4.62 9.19
N CYS A 364 5.15 5.68 8.38
CA CYS A 364 3.99 5.87 7.51
C CYS A 364 4.42 5.80 6.04
N ALA A 365 4.02 4.74 5.34
CA ALA A 365 4.38 4.49 3.95
C ALA A 365 3.15 4.65 3.02
N PHE A 366 3.11 5.72 2.24
CA PHE A 366 2.08 6.02 1.24
C PHE A 366 2.68 6.10 -0.17
N THR A 367 3.75 5.33 -0.41
CA THR A 367 4.44 5.25 -1.70
C THR A 367 3.48 4.83 -2.81
N GLY A 368 3.44 5.54 -3.94
CA GLY A 368 2.57 5.17 -5.07
C GLY A 368 1.06 5.41 -4.82
N LEU A 369 0.69 6.03 -3.70
CA LEU A 369 -0.71 6.33 -3.38
C LEU A 369 -1.32 7.28 -4.42
N ALA A 370 -2.47 6.91 -5.00
CA ALA A 370 -3.25 7.77 -5.88
C ALA A 370 -4.58 8.16 -5.24
N VAL A 371 -4.86 9.46 -5.15
CA VAL A 371 -6.11 10.02 -4.59
C VAL A 371 -6.73 10.98 -5.60
N ASP A 372 -7.90 10.61 -6.13
CA ASP A 372 -8.64 11.43 -7.09
C ASP A 372 -9.45 12.54 -6.40
N GLY A 373 -9.86 12.32 -5.15
CA GLY A 373 -10.56 13.31 -4.31
C GLY A 373 -9.61 14.12 -3.42
N ALA A 374 -10.12 14.62 -2.29
CA ALA A 374 -9.31 15.40 -1.35
C ALA A 374 -8.47 14.49 -0.45
N PHE A 375 -7.16 14.73 -0.40
CA PHE A 375 -6.24 14.11 0.54
C PHE A 375 -6.06 14.99 1.78
N ARG A 376 -6.35 14.48 2.99
CA ARG A 376 -6.07 15.21 4.24
C ARG A 376 -5.13 14.40 5.11
N CYS A 377 -3.97 14.96 5.44
CA CYS A 377 -2.94 14.29 6.23
C CYS A 377 -2.52 15.14 7.43
N GLU A 378 -2.81 14.65 8.64
CA GLU A 378 -2.47 15.28 9.92
C GLU A 378 -2.23 14.21 11.01
N PRO A 379 -1.21 13.34 10.86
CA PRO A 379 -0.93 12.32 11.84
C PRO A 379 0.03 12.79 12.94
N THR A 380 0.00 12.08 14.07
CA THR A 380 1.10 12.04 15.03
C THR A 380 1.88 10.76 14.80
N VAL A 381 3.17 10.85 14.50
CA VAL A 381 3.99 9.68 14.14
C VAL A 381 5.24 9.60 15.01
N GLY A 382 5.63 8.38 15.39
CA GLY A 382 6.85 8.11 16.13
C GLY A 382 8.10 8.18 15.25
N HIS A 383 7.98 7.82 13.96
CA HIS A 383 8.98 8.10 12.95
C HIS A 383 8.71 9.45 12.27
N PRO A 384 9.65 10.40 12.21
CA PRO A 384 9.41 11.77 11.76
C PRO A 384 9.25 11.92 10.24
N VAL A 385 9.04 10.83 9.51
CA VAL A 385 8.88 10.82 8.05
C VAL A 385 7.54 10.20 7.70
N VAL A 386 6.79 10.91 6.85
CA VAL A 386 5.66 10.37 6.12
C VAL A 386 6.08 10.28 4.66
N ASP A 387 6.22 9.06 4.15
CA ASP A 387 6.63 8.83 2.78
C ASP A 387 5.42 8.87 1.85
N LEU A 388 5.43 9.85 0.94
CA LEU A 388 4.45 10.08 -0.12
C LEU A 388 5.14 10.01 -1.48
N SER A 389 6.26 9.30 -1.58
CA SER A 389 7.01 9.18 -2.82
C SER A 389 6.20 8.48 -3.90
N SER A 390 6.37 8.87 -5.15
CA SER A 390 5.63 8.36 -6.31
C SER A 390 4.10 8.49 -6.21
N SER A 391 3.57 9.24 -5.24
CA SER A 391 2.12 9.44 -5.06
C SER A 391 1.54 10.38 -6.11
N ASN A 392 0.23 10.27 -6.38
CA ASN A 392 -0.53 11.20 -7.21
C ASN A 392 -1.70 11.77 -6.40
N LEU A 393 -1.62 13.06 -6.05
CA LEU A 393 -2.57 13.73 -5.17
C LEU A 393 -3.20 14.92 -5.89
N ALA A 394 -4.47 14.81 -6.29
CA ALA A 394 -5.14 15.83 -7.10
C ALA A 394 -5.46 17.12 -6.31
N ASP A 395 -5.93 16.98 -5.07
CA ASP A 395 -6.29 18.10 -4.19
C ASP A 395 -6.11 17.66 -2.73
N GLY A 396 -5.95 18.61 -1.80
CA GLY A 396 -5.80 18.25 -0.41
C GLY A 396 -5.05 19.22 0.50
N VAL A 397 -4.85 18.77 1.73
CA VAL A 397 -4.18 19.50 2.79
C VAL A 397 -3.23 18.57 3.55
N VAL A 398 -1.99 18.99 3.72
CA VAL A 398 -1.00 18.35 4.58
C VAL A 398 -0.63 19.32 5.69
N SER A 399 -0.74 18.88 6.94
CA SER A 399 -0.61 19.75 8.11
C SER A 399 0.48 19.25 9.06
N GLN A 400 1.35 20.16 9.51
CA GLN A 400 2.31 19.88 10.57
C GLN A 400 1.59 19.67 11.92
N PRO A 401 1.95 18.65 12.72
CA PRO A 401 1.33 18.43 14.03
C PRO A 401 1.81 19.44 15.08
N GLU A 402 1.08 19.52 16.19
CA GLU A 402 1.55 20.26 17.37
C GLU A 402 2.71 19.51 18.03
N GLY A 403 3.94 20.03 17.91
CA GLY A 403 5.12 19.47 18.56
C GLY A 403 6.27 19.22 17.59
N ASN A 404 6.70 17.96 17.45
CA ASN A 404 7.82 17.62 16.58
C ASN A 404 7.39 17.68 15.11
N PRO A 405 8.06 18.48 14.27
CA PRO A 405 7.69 18.61 12.87
C PRO A 405 7.95 17.30 12.11
N LEU A 406 7.11 17.03 11.12
CA LEU A 406 7.18 15.85 10.27
C LEU A 406 7.72 16.21 8.91
N VAL A 407 8.64 15.39 8.42
CA VAL A 407 9.13 15.45 7.05
C VAL A 407 8.16 14.70 6.15
N TYR A 408 7.57 15.41 5.18
CA TYR A 408 6.78 14.81 4.11
C TYR A 408 7.65 14.62 2.87
N ASP A 409 7.81 13.38 2.43
CA ASP A 409 8.61 13.07 1.24
C ASP A 409 7.73 12.93 -0.01
N PHE A 410 7.82 13.88 -0.94
CA PHE A 410 7.11 13.85 -2.23
C PHE A 410 8.03 13.49 -3.40
N THR A 411 9.09 12.72 -3.16
CA THR A 411 10.00 12.28 -4.21
C THR A 411 9.24 11.57 -5.33
N ASP A 412 9.41 11.98 -6.58
CA ASP A 412 8.69 11.47 -7.76
C ASP A 412 7.15 11.58 -7.71
N ALA A 413 6.57 12.28 -6.74
CA ALA A 413 5.13 12.46 -6.67
C ALA A 413 4.59 13.44 -7.73
N THR A 414 3.28 13.40 -7.97
CA THR A 414 2.52 14.38 -8.75
C THR A 414 1.53 15.08 -7.82
N LEU A 415 1.68 16.41 -7.68
CA LEU A 415 0.91 17.22 -6.75
C LEU A 415 0.03 18.22 -7.50
N GLY A 416 -1.27 18.11 -7.30
CA GLY A 416 -2.25 19.11 -7.72
C GLY A 416 -2.36 20.26 -6.72
N SER A 417 -3.59 20.64 -6.36
CA SER A 417 -3.88 21.78 -5.48
C SER A 417 -3.64 21.46 -3.99
N ILE A 418 -2.43 21.02 -3.63
CA ILE A 418 -2.08 20.64 -2.25
C ILE A 418 -1.72 21.87 -1.41
N SER A 419 -2.44 22.06 -0.30
CA SER A 419 -2.15 23.08 0.70
C SER A 419 -1.27 22.54 1.83
N LEU A 420 -0.14 23.17 2.09
CA LEU A 420 0.69 22.97 3.26
C LEU A 420 0.21 23.88 4.42
N ARG A 421 -0.02 23.31 5.61
CA ARG A 421 -0.44 24.05 6.81
C ARG A 421 0.50 23.79 7.99
N SER A 422 0.59 24.75 8.89
CA SER A 422 1.23 24.61 10.20
C SER A 422 0.36 25.24 11.29
N THR A 423 0.52 24.76 12.52
CA THR A 423 -0.13 25.31 13.72
C THR A 423 0.90 25.94 14.67
N PRO A 424 0.61 27.12 15.27
CA PRO A 424 -0.52 27.99 14.94
C PRO A 424 -0.35 28.67 13.57
N LEU A 425 -1.46 29.07 12.96
CA LEU A 425 -1.62 29.47 11.55
C LEU A 425 -0.92 30.80 11.16
N ASP A 426 -0.19 31.42 12.08
CA ASP A 426 0.45 32.72 11.94
C ASP A 426 1.96 32.62 11.72
N HIS A 427 2.38 32.79 10.46
CA HIS A 427 3.79 32.96 10.06
C HIS A 427 4.48 34.19 10.71
N GLU A 428 3.73 35.04 11.41
CA GLU A 428 4.23 36.30 11.97
C GLU A 428 4.80 36.18 13.39
N ASN A 429 4.54 35.09 14.13
CA ASN A 429 5.15 34.84 15.45
C ASN A 429 5.28 33.32 15.71
N ASP A 430 6.52 32.82 15.79
CA ASP A 430 6.89 31.51 16.37
C ASP A 430 6.39 30.21 15.68
N GLY A 431 5.66 30.28 14.56
CA GLY A 431 5.21 29.10 13.80
C GLY A 431 6.29 28.43 12.94
N VAL A 432 6.28 27.09 12.86
CA VAL A 432 7.17 26.31 11.98
C VAL A 432 6.85 26.61 10.51
N ASN A 433 7.87 26.92 9.70
CA ASN A 433 7.72 27.05 8.25
C ASN A 433 7.41 25.67 7.64
N PRO A 434 6.20 25.42 7.13
CA PRO A 434 5.81 24.09 6.66
C PRO A 434 6.60 23.66 5.42
N ALA A 435 7.02 24.60 4.56
CA ALA A 435 7.80 24.30 3.36
C ALA A 435 9.21 23.79 3.69
N ALA A 436 9.73 24.04 4.89
CA ALA A 436 11.04 23.57 5.33
C ALA A 436 11.06 22.07 5.64
N PHE A 437 9.89 21.46 5.86
CA PHE A 437 9.74 20.05 6.23
C PHE A 437 9.05 19.24 5.13
N VAL A 438 9.17 19.70 3.88
CA VAL A 438 8.64 19.01 2.73
C VAL A 438 9.76 18.81 1.72
N LEU A 439 9.96 17.57 1.32
CA LEU A 439 10.95 17.23 0.31
C LEU A 439 10.30 17.13 -1.06
N PHE A 440 10.73 18.00 -1.98
CA PHE A 440 10.34 17.91 -3.38
C PHE A 440 11.56 17.47 -4.21
N GLU A 441 11.64 16.19 -4.54
CA GLU A 441 12.68 15.65 -5.43
C GLU A 441 12.03 15.02 -6.65
N ARG A 442 12.35 15.52 -7.86
CA ARG A 442 11.68 15.10 -9.11
C ARG A 442 10.14 15.16 -9.06
N THR A 443 9.55 15.90 -8.12
CA THR A 443 8.11 16.09 -7.99
C THR A 443 7.55 16.85 -9.19
N THR A 444 6.44 16.38 -9.74
CA THR A 444 5.66 17.04 -10.78
C THR A 444 4.57 17.88 -10.11
N PHE A 445 4.40 19.13 -10.56
CA PHE A 445 3.41 20.05 -9.98
C PHE A 445 2.34 20.36 -11.05
N ASP A 446 1.10 19.96 -10.81
CA ASP A 446 -0.06 20.08 -11.70
C ASP A 446 -1.18 20.89 -11.05
N GLY A 447 -0.92 22.18 -10.78
CA GLY A 447 -1.86 23.06 -10.08
C GLY A 447 -1.47 23.43 -8.64
N PHE A 448 -0.25 23.06 -8.21
CA PHE A 448 0.26 23.43 -6.88
C PHE A 448 0.33 24.95 -6.69
N PRO A 449 -0.22 25.50 -5.58
CA PRO A 449 -0.37 26.94 -5.38
C PRO A 449 0.93 27.61 -4.87
N PHE A 450 1.96 27.70 -5.72
CA PHE A 450 3.24 28.34 -5.37
C PHE A 450 3.09 29.76 -4.78
N GLY A 451 2.08 30.51 -5.21
CA GLY A 451 1.85 31.89 -4.79
C GLY A 451 1.58 32.04 -3.30
N ASP A 452 0.94 31.06 -2.68
CA ASP A 452 0.57 31.07 -1.26
C ASP A 452 1.79 30.85 -0.35
N TYR A 453 2.84 30.19 -0.88
CA TYR A 453 4.02 29.78 -0.13
C TYR A 453 5.29 30.55 -0.52
N ARG A 454 5.18 31.64 -1.30
CA ARG A 454 6.35 32.36 -1.81
C ARG A 454 7.32 32.80 -0.70
N GLN A 455 6.78 33.38 0.38
CA GLN A 455 7.59 33.81 1.52
C GLN A 455 8.24 32.61 2.23
N ALA A 456 7.47 31.53 2.44
CA ALA A 456 7.95 30.29 3.04
C ALA A 456 9.10 29.65 2.24
N PHE A 457 9.01 29.67 0.90
CA PHE A 457 10.10 29.21 0.03
C PHE A 457 11.28 30.18 -0.01
N ASP A 458 11.06 31.50 0.03
CA ASP A 458 12.13 32.50 0.11
C ASP A 458 12.95 32.34 1.40
N ASP A 459 12.32 32.02 2.52
CA ASP A 459 12.96 31.82 3.83
C ASP A 459 13.94 30.63 3.83
N ILE A 460 13.62 29.56 3.11
CA ILE A 460 14.55 28.42 2.86
C ILE A 460 15.43 28.64 1.63
N GLY A 461 15.38 29.82 1.02
CA GLY A 461 16.14 30.19 -0.17
C GLY A 461 15.80 29.36 -1.40
N TRP A 462 14.61 28.77 -1.48
CA TRP A 462 14.19 27.83 -2.52
C TRP A 462 15.04 26.56 -2.59
N ALA A 463 15.50 26.04 -1.45
CA ALA A 463 16.15 24.74 -1.38
C ALA A 463 15.11 23.62 -1.26
N LEU A 464 14.44 23.28 -2.38
CA LEU A 464 13.33 22.31 -2.39
C LEU A 464 13.80 20.85 -2.21
N ASP A 465 15.07 20.59 -2.53
CA ASP A 465 15.72 19.28 -2.53
C ASP A 465 16.60 19.05 -1.30
N VAL A 466 16.53 19.89 -0.26
CA VAL A 466 17.38 19.81 0.92
C VAL A 466 16.56 20.10 2.16
N LEU A 467 16.71 19.27 3.18
CA LEU A 467 16.11 19.49 4.48
C LEU A 467 17.02 20.41 5.32
N PRO A 468 16.47 21.35 6.10
CA PRO A 468 17.26 22.14 7.04
C PRO A 468 17.96 21.26 8.08
N ASP A 469 19.08 21.74 8.65
CA ASP A 469 19.81 21.05 9.72
C ASP A 469 18.89 20.58 10.87
N ASP A 470 17.84 21.34 11.20
CA ASP A 470 16.89 20.97 12.26
C ASP A 470 15.96 19.80 11.86
N ALA A 471 15.61 19.69 10.57
CA ALA A 471 14.90 18.54 10.03
C ALA A 471 15.84 17.33 9.90
N GLU A 472 17.08 17.54 9.47
CA GLU A 472 18.11 16.48 9.45
C GLU A 472 18.44 15.97 10.85
N ARG A 473 18.45 16.84 11.87
CA ARG A 473 18.61 16.44 13.27
C ARG A 473 17.40 15.67 13.81
N THR A 474 16.20 16.08 13.40
CA THR A 474 14.96 15.33 13.69
C THR A 474 15.05 13.92 13.10
N LEU A 475 15.56 13.76 11.87
CA LEU A 475 15.81 12.46 11.23
C LEU A 475 16.95 11.68 11.92
N ALA A 476 18.08 12.31 12.19
CA ALA A 476 19.27 11.68 12.76
C ALA A 476 19.11 11.24 14.23
N GLY A 477 18.14 11.81 14.96
CA GLY A 477 17.81 11.44 16.33
C GLY A 477 16.88 10.23 16.46
N THR A 478 16.55 9.54 15.36
CA THR A 478 15.56 8.47 15.36
C THR A 478 16.17 7.10 15.67
N PRO A 479 15.56 6.31 16.60
CA PRO A 479 16.03 4.96 16.92
C PRO A 479 16.03 3.98 15.73
N HIS A 480 15.23 4.24 14.69
CA HIS A 480 15.04 3.35 13.54
C HIS A 480 16.21 3.38 12.54
N LEU A 481 16.84 4.55 12.33
CA LEU A 481 18.05 4.70 11.51
C LEU A 481 19.27 4.01 12.14
N GLU A 482 19.43 4.12 13.46
CA GLU A 482 20.47 3.36 14.19
C GLU A 482 20.24 1.84 14.12
N SER A 483 18.97 1.44 14.17
CA SER A 483 18.55 0.04 14.06
C SER A 483 18.78 -0.51 12.64
N GLY A 484 18.47 0.25 11.59
CA GLY A 484 18.70 -0.14 10.19
C GLY A 484 20.18 -0.27 9.84
N ARG A 485 21.03 0.63 10.36
CA ARG A 485 22.50 0.51 10.26
C ARG A 485 23.02 -0.72 10.99
N ALA A 486 22.50 -1.01 12.19
CA ALA A 486 22.86 -2.21 12.94
C ALA A 486 22.42 -3.49 12.23
N PHE A 487 21.28 -3.48 11.54
CA PHE A 487 20.82 -4.58 10.69
C PHE A 487 21.71 -4.76 9.45
N ALA A 488 22.01 -3.69 8.70
CA ALA A 488 22.93 -3.77 7.55
C ALA A 488 24.28 -4.36 7.94
N ALA A 489 24.85 -3.92 9.07
CA ALA A 489 26.09 -4.48 9.62
C ALA A 489 25.95 -5.95 10.01
N ALA A 490 24.80 -6.34 10.59
CA ALA A 490 24.53 -7.73 10.96
C ALA A 490 24.37 -8.65 9.73
N VAL A 491 23.76 -8.18 8.64
CA VAL A 491 23.65 -8.95 7.39
C VAL A 491 25.00 -9.08 6.71
N ASP A 492 25.84 -8.03 6.75
CA ASP A 492 27.20 -8.06 6.22
C ASP A 492 28.07 -9.09 6.96
N ASP A 493 27.97 -9.15 8.29
CA ASP A 493 28.63 -10.17 9.13
C ASP A 493 28.16 -11.61 8.80
N LEU A 494 26.88 -11.79 8.44
CA LEU A 494 26.28 -13.10 8.14
C LEU A 494 26.55 -13.57 6.69
N HIS A 495 26.92 -12.66 5.79
CA HIS A 495 27.18 -12.96 4.38
C HIS A 495 28.34 -13.94 4.20
N GLU A 496 29.36 -13.89 5.07
CA GLU A 496 30.51 -14.79 4.99
C GLU A 496 30.20 -16.23 5.45
N GLU A 497 29.08 -16.44 6.17
CA GLU A 497 28.75 -17.71 6.83
C GLU A 497 27.55 -18.46 6.18
N ALA A 498 26.64 -17.75 5.49
CA ALA A 498 25.44 -18.36 4.90
C ALA A 498 25.68 -18.90 3.48
N ALA A 499 25.25 -20.14 3.20
CA ALA A 499 25.44 -20.79 1.90
C ALA A 499 24.26 -20.61 0.94
N THR A 500 23.10 -20.16 1.45
CA THR A 500 21.86 -19.96 0.67
C THR A 500 21.10 -18.72 1.13
N THR A 501 20.22 -18.19 0.26
CA THR A 501 19.35 -17.05 0.57
C THR A 501 18.43 -17.31 1.75
N GLU A 502 17.91 -18.53 1.87
CA GLU A 502 17.03 -18.91 2.96
C GLU A 502 17.77 -18.94 4.32
N GLU A 503 19.01 -19.43 4.33
CA GLU A 503 19.85 -19.43 5.55
C GLU A 503 20.27 -18.01 5.96
N LEU A 504 20.64 -17.15 5.01
CA LEU A 504 20.97 -15.76 5.29
C LEU A 504 19.75 -15.00 5.81
N PHE A 505 18.57 -15.26 5.24
CA PHE A 505 17.30 -14.65 5.63
C PHE A 505 16.90 -15.04 7.06
N GLU A 506 16.87 -16.33 7.38
CA GLU A 506 16.55 -16.84 8.72
C GLU A 506 17.55 -16.34 9.77
N ALA A 507 18.85 -16.31 9.44
CA ALA A 507 19.90 -15.82 10.33
C ALA A 507 19.80 -14.29 10.54
N ALA A 508 19.56 -13.52 9.48
CA ALA A 508 19.38 -12.07 9.55
C ALA A 508 18.13 -11.71 10.35
N GLN A 509 17.02 -12.44 10.15
CA GLN A 509 15.77 -12.27 10.89
C GLN A 509 15.97 -12.55 12.39
N SER A 510 16.61 -13.66 12.74
CA SER A 510 16.94 -14.00 14.14
C SER A 510 17.85 -12.95 14.79
N ARG A 511 18.88 -12.48 14.08
CA ARG A 511 19.84 -11.48 14.57
C ARG A 511 19.18 -10.09 14.70
N ALA A 512 18.28 -9.71 13.79
CA ALA A 512 17.52 -8.46 13.84
C ALA A 512 16.62 -8.39 15.08
N VAL A 513 15.97 -9.50 15.43
CA VAL A 513 15.17 -9.64 16.65
C VAL A 513 16.03 -9.41 17.91
N GLU A 514 17.29 -9.86 17.91
CA GLU A 514 18.22 -9.68 19.04
C GLU A 514 18.85 -8.27 19.12
N THR A 515 19.29 -7.69 18.01
CA THR A 515 20.05 -6.42 18.00
C THR A 515 19.16 -5.18 17.88
N ALA A 516 17.98 -5.34 17.26
CA ALA A 516 17.03 -4.27 17.04
C ALA A 516 15.59 -4.82 17.21
N PRO A 517 15.11 -5.04 18.44
CA PRO A 517 13.80 -5.66 18.68
C PRO A 517 12.60 -4.90 18.09
N LYS A 518 12.78 -3.61 17.74
CA LYS A 518 11.79 -2.81 16.99
C LYS A 518 11.78 -3.11 15.48
N LEU A 519 12.88 -3.60 14.91
CA LEU A 519 12.98 -4.12 13.54
C LEU A 519 12.45 -5.54 13.41
N GLY A 520 12.57 -6.34 14.47
CA GLY A 520 12.06 -7.72 14.50
C GLY A 520 10.53 -7.86 14.33
N ARG A 521 9.81 -6.75 14.25
CA ARG A 521 8.37 -6.66 13.97
C ARG A 521 8.00 -6.16 12.58
N LEU A 522 8.93 -5.53 11.85
CA LEU A 522 8.79 -5.33 10.41
C LEU A 522 8.79 -6.71 9.76
N THR A 523 7.64 -7.20 9.30
CA THR A 523 7.62 -8.41 8.48
C THR A 523 8.44 -8.13 7.24
N PHE A 524 9.60 -8.76 7.16
CA PHE A 524 10.45 -8.84 5.99
C PHE A 524 9.59 -9.12 4.75
N THR A 525 9.37 -8.11 3.91
CA THR A 525 8.59 -8.21 2.68
C THR A 525 9.26 -9.17 1.71
N ASP A 526 8.51 -9.72 0.74
CA ASP A 526 9.09 -10.48 -0.37
C ASP A 526 10.11 -9.64 -1.15
N ASP A 527 10.04 -8.31 -1.08
CA ASP A 527 11.07 -7.39 -1.58
C ASP A 527 12.43 -7.58 -0.90
N LEU A 528 12.49 -7.78 0.43
CA LEU A 528 13.77 -8.04 1.10
C LEU A 528 14.36 -9.39 0.68
N ARG A 529 13.51 -10.39 0.40
CA ARG A 529 13.96 -11.69 -0.16
C ARG A 529 14.54 -11.55 -1.57
N VAL A 530 13.89 -10.76 -2.43
CA VAL A 530 14.38 -10.44 -3.78
C VAL A 530 15.73 -9.72 -3.71
N LEU A 531 15.88 -8.79 -2.76
CA LEU A 531 17.11 -8.03 -2.54
C LEU A 531 18.25 -8.87 -1.94
N LEU A 532 17.96 -9.72 -0.96
CA LEU A 532 18.92 -10.68 -0.39
C LEU A 532 19.35 -11.73 -1.42
N ALA A 533 18.45 -12.15 -2.33
CA ALA A 533 18.79 -13.02 -3.45
C ALA A 533 19.74 -12.35 -4.45
N ALA A 534 19.51 -11.08 -4.79
CA ALA A 534 20.42 -10.29 -5.64
C ALA A 534 21.80 -10.06 -4.97
N PHE A 535 21.82 -9.90 -3.64
CA PHE A 535 23.02 -9.75 -2.83
C PHE A 535 23.92 -11.00 -2.82
N ILE A 536 23.33 -12.20 -2.70
CA ILE A 536 24.07 -13.48 -2.64
C ILE A 536 24.55 -13.92 -4.03
N THR A 537 23.75 -13.72 -5.07
CA THR A 537 24.06 -14.23 -6.42
C THR A 537 25.05 -13.35 -7.19
N GLY A 538 25.26 -12.10 -6.76
CA GLY A 538 26.15 -11.15 -7.43
C GLY A 538 25.72 -10.75 -8.84
N GLN A 539 24.54 -11.19 -9.30
CA GLN A 539 23.95 -10.77 -10.57
C GLN A 539 22.97 -9.63 -10.31
N ALA A 540 23.29 -8.45 -10.85
CA ALA A 540 22.24 -7.52 -11.24
C ALA A 540 21.70 -8.07 -12.56
N ASP A 541 20.47 -8.56 -12.57
CA ASP A 541 19.78 -8.76 -13.85
C ASP A 541 19.57 -7.38 -14.48
N ASP A 542 20.25 -7.14 -15.60
CA ASP A 542 20.17 -5.93 -16.42
C ASP A 542 18.83 -5.85 -17.18
N ASP A 543 17.79 -6.60 -16.76
CA ASP A 543 16.60 -6.88 -17.59
C ASP A 543 15.27 -6.99 -16.80
N THR A 544 15.13 -6.29 -15.67
CA THR A 544 13.81 -5.98 -15.11
C THR A 544 13.46 -4.51 -15.36
N GLY A 545 12.99 -4.26 -16.59
CA GLY A 545 12.44 -2.98 -16.99
C GLY A 545 11.25 -2.56 -16.15
N ALA A 546 11.41 -1.47 -15.41
CA ALA A 546 10.34 -0.52 -15.10
C ALA A 546 10.31 0.60 -16.17
N ASP A 547 10.34 0.19 -17.44
CA ASP A 547 9.92 1.05 -18.56
C ASP A 547 8.48 0.64 -18.91
N VAL A 548 7.51 1.30 -18.27
CA VAL A 548 6.13 1.32 -18.78
C VAL A 548 6.13 2.22 -20.01
N ALA A 549 6.54 1.65 -21.14
CA ALA A 549 6.34 2.23 -22.45
C ALA A 549 4.85 2.16 -22.78
N ILE A 550 4.26 3.35 -22.97
CA ILE A 550 2.94 3.56 -23.58
C ILE A 550 2.98 2.95 -24.98
N ASP A 551 2.23 1.87 -25.20
CA ASP A 551 1.94 1.35 -26.54
C ASP A 551 0.94 2.30 -27.23
N GLY A 552 1.48 3.17 -28.07
CA GLY A 552 0.77 3.76 -29.19
C GLY A 552 1.19 3.00 -30.45
N GLY A 553 0.31 2.14 -30.95
CA GLY A 553 0.56 1.37 -32.16
C GLY A 553 0.77 2.25 -33.40
N ASP A 554 1.70 1.85 -34.26
CA ASP A 554 1.41 1.48 -35.65
C ASP A 554 2.62 0.80 -36.30
N GLY A 555 2.33 -0.18 -37.17
CA GLY A 555 3.28 -1.16 -37.66
C GLY A 555 4.34 -0.68 -38.66
N ASN A 556 5.36 -1.53 -38.81
CA ASN A 556 5.88 -2.12 -40.06
C ASN A 556 7.42 -2.17 -40.12
N GLU A 557 7.93 -3.39 -39.94
CA GLU A 557 9.15 -4.07 -40.46
C GLU A 557 10.52 -3.38 -40.73
N PRO A 558 11.63 -4.14 -40.60
CA PRO A 558 12.98 -3.62 -40.43
C PRO A 558 13.80 -3.56 -41.74
N VAL A 559 14.87 -2.76 -41.76
CA VAL A 559 15.91 -2.84 -42.79
C VAL A 559 17.31 -2.89 -42.17
N VAL A 560 18.01 -3.96 -42.55
CA VAL A 560 19.37 -4.40 -42.26
C VAL A 560 20.44 -3.55 -42.96
N ALA A 561 21.57 -3.29 -42.29
CA ALA A 561 22.93 -3.16 -42.86
C ALA A 561 23.93 -3.22 -41.68
N ASP A 562 24.72 -4.28 -41.46
CA ASP A 562 25.88 -4.82 -42.18
C ASP A 562 27.15 -3.93 -42.16
N ARG A 563 28.24 -4.54 -41.64
CA ARG A 563 29.69 -4.18 -41.65
C ARG A 563 30.15 -3.08 -40.67
N GLY A 564 31.28 -3.24 -39.98
CA GLY A 564 32.33 -4.25 -40.07
C GLY A 564 33.37 -4.13 -38.95
N ASP A 565 33.98 -5.27 -38.70
CA ASP A 565 35.18 -5.53 -37.91
C ASP A 565 36.34 -4.63 -38.39
N ASP A 566 36.97 -3.90 -37.47
CA ASP A 566 38.37 -3.50 -37.61
C ASP A 566 39.00 -3.41 -36.22
N ARG A 567 39.82 -4.42 -35.95
CA ARG A 567 40.75 -4.52 -34.83
C ARG A 567 41.83 -3.45 -35.00
N ASN A 568 42.15 -2.77 -33.91
CA ASN A 568 43.50 -2.26 -33.73
C ASN A 568 43.88 -2.34 -32.24
N GLU A 569 44.67 -3.37 -31.93
CA GLU A 569 45.52 -3.42 -30.74
C GLU A 569 46.71 -2.49 -31.00
N ASP A 570 46.86 -1.45 -30.20
CA ASP A 570 48.17 -0.88 -29.91
C ASP A 570 48.14 -0.28 -28.50
N ALA A 571 48.89 -0.93 -27.61
CA ALA A 571 49.06 -0.55 -26.22
C ALA A 571 50.08 0.61 -26.10
N GLY A 572 49.73 1.60 -25.30
CA GLY A 572 50.61 2.66 -24.83
C GLY A 572 50.07 3.27 -23.54
N GLU A 573 50.57 2.78 -22.41
CA GLU A 573 50.26 3.24 -21.05
C GLU A 573 50.42 4.75 -20.89
N SER A 574 49.42 5.40 -20.28
CA SER A 574 49.59 6.17 -19.02
C SER A 574 48.32 6.96 -18.69
N GLY A 575 47.84 6.78 -17.46
CA GLY A 575 46.82 7.64 -16.87
C GLY A 575 45.97 6.91 -15.85
N GLN A 576 46.50 6.75 -14.63
CA GLN A 576 45.73 6.45 -13.43
C GLN A 576 44.55 7.44 -13.32
N GLY A 577 43.37 7.00 -13.70
CA GLY A 577 42.09 7.55 -13.24
C GLY A 577 41.61 6.65 -12.12
N ASP A 578 41.27 7.26 -10.99
CA ASP A 578 40.68 6.62 -9.82
C ASP A 578 39.39 5.90 -10.23
N GLU A 579 39.49 4.59 -10.50
CA GLU A 579 38.35 3.69 -10.64
C GLU A 579 37.67 3.65 -9.27
N THR A 580 36.58 4.39 -9.11
CA THR A 580 35.64 4.12 -8.03
C THR A 580 35.16 2.69 -8.22
N LYS A 581 35.68 1.80 -7.36
CA LYS A 581 35.33 0.38 -7.27
C LYS A 581 33.80 0.26 -7.35
N PRO A 582 33.24 -0.65 -8.18
CA PRO A 582 31.80 -0.89 -8.17
C PRO A 582 31.36 -1.18 -6.73
N PRO A 583 30.23 -0.61 -6.27
CA PRO A 583 29.78 -0.79 -4.90
C PRO A 583 29.68 -2.29 -4.64
N THR A 584 30.30 -2.71 -3.54
CA THR A 584 30.23 -4.10 -3.10
C THR A 584 28.77 -4.49 -2.87
N PRO A 585 28.40 -5.78 -2.91
CA PRO A 585 27.06 -6.21 -2.52
C PRO A 585 26.66 -5.58 -1.18
N ALA A 586 27.57 -5.55 -0.18
CA ALA A 586 27.43 -4.87 1.11
C ALA A 586 27.02 -3.40 0.96
N ASP A 587 27.70 -2.64 0.11
CA ASP A 587 27.36 -1.24 -0.18
C ASP A 587 25.98 -1.08 -0.86
N ARG A 588 25.55 -2.07 -1.66
CA ARG A 588 24.22 -2.05 -2.30
C ARG A 588 23.11 -2.40 -1.33
N LEU A 589 23.27 -3.42 -0.50
CA LEU A 589 22.31 -3.76 0.55
C LEU A 589 22.23 -2.62 1.57
N ALA A 590 23.37 -2.09 2.01
CA ALA A 590 23.40 -0.91 2.85
C ALA A 590 22.71 0.28 2.19
N SER A 591 22.82 0.48 0.86
CA SER A 591 22.11 1.55 0.14
C SER A 591 20.60 1.35 0.02
N VAL A 592 20.13 0.10 -0.04
CA VAL A 592 18.70 -0.23 -0.14
C VAL A 592 18.06 -0.24 1.23
N VAL A 593 18.74 -0.79 2.24
CA VAL A 593 18.40 -0.65 3.66
C VAL A 593 18.41 0.85 4.01
N ALA A 594 19.41 1.61 3.60
CA ALA A 594 19.42 3.07 3.73
C ALA A 594 18.22 3.75 3.04
N GLN A 595 17.83 3.35 1.82
CA GLN A 595 16.63 3.88 1.17
C GLN A 595 15.35 3.53 1.94
N GLN A 596 15.24 2.30 2.44
CA GLN A 596 14.09 1.83 3.22
C GLN A 596 14.04 2.42 4.64
N PHE A 597 15.17 2.88 5.19
CA PHE A 597 15.29 3.52 6.50
C PHE A 597 15.62 5.03 6.43
N GLY A 598 15.44 5.68 5.27
CA GLY A 598 15.53 7.15 5.15
C GLY A 598 16.95 7.75 5.23
N GLU A 599 18.01 6.97 4.99
CA GLU A 599 19.34 7.52 4.75
C GLU A 599 19.39 8.21 3.38
N ARG A 600 19.26 9.53 3.43
CA ARG A 600 19.20 10.37 2.26
C ARG A 600 20.55 10.41 1.53
N ARG A 601 20.61 9.82 0.34
CA ARG A 601 21.72 10.03 -0.59
C ARG A 601 21.64 11.46 -1.14
N GLU A 602 22.76 12.17 -1.20
CA GLU A 602 22.79 13.47 -1.86
C GLU A 602 22.33 13.31 -3.32
N PRO A 603 21.30 14.07 -3.77
CA PRO A 603 20.79 13.92 -5.12
C PRO A 603 21.85 14.35 -6.13
N SER A 604 21.92 13.59 -7.23
CA SER A 604 22.83 13.86 -8.33
C SER A 604 22.58 15.27 -8.91
N PRO A 605 23.57 15.92 -9.54
CA PRO A 605 23.36 17.20 -10.20
C PRO A 605 22.22 17.18 -11.24
N GLU A 606 22.03 16.05 -11.92
CA GLU A 606 20.95 15.84 -12.91
C GLU A 606 19.58 15.78 -12.24
N THR A 607 19.47 15.03 -11.14
CA THR A 607 18.25 14.97 -10.32
C THR A 607 17.85 16.36 -9.83
N ARG A 608 18.81 17.12 -9.29
CA ARG A 608 18.56 18.50 -8.85
C ARG A 608 18.09 19.39 -9.99
N GLU A 609 18.72 19.32 -11.16
CA GLU A 609 18.31 20.07 -12.35
C GLU A 609 16.86 19.74 -12.75
N SER A 610 16.50 18.46 -12.76
CA SER A 610 15.14 17.99 -13.05
C SER A 610 14.12 18.50 -12.04
N THR A 611 14.42 18.43 -10.73
CA THR A 611 13.57 18.96 -9.66
C THR A 611 13.20 20.43 -9.89
N TYR A 612 14.20 21.28 -10.12
CA TYR A 612 13.96 22.72 -10.31
C TYR A 612 13.31 23.04 -11.66
N LEU A 613 13.55 22.22 -12.69
CA LEU A 613 12.86 22.34 -13.98
C LEU A 613 11.37 22.06 -13.84
N LYS A 614 10.98 20.98 -13.15
CA LYS A 614 9.58 20.63 -12.89
C LYS A 614 8.90 21.70 -12.03
N ALA A 615 9.53 22.17 -10.95
CA ALA A 615 9.01 23.25 -10.12
C ALA A 615 8.79 24.56 -10.91
N LYS A 616 9.74 24.93 -11.79
CA LYS A 616 9.60 26.10 -12.67
C LYS A 616 8.40 25.95 -13.61
N ASN A 617 8.22 24.78 -14.22
CA ASN A 617 7.11 24.54 -15.13
C ASN A 617 5.78 24.65 -14.38
N GLY A 618 5.63 23.97 -13.24
CA GLY A 618 4.41 24.06 -12.42
C GLY A 618 4.09 25.49 -11.97
N ALA A 619 5.11 26.27 -11.57
CA ALA A 619 4.92 27.68 -11.23
C ALA A 619 4.44 28.53 -12.43
N ASN A 620 4.92 28.26 -13.64
CA ASN A 620 4.43 28.93 -14.85
C ASN A 620 2.98 28.52 -15.18
N ASP A 621 2.64 27.25 -14.99
CA ASP A 621 1.32 26.70 -15.31
C ASP A 621 0.22 27.34 -14.44
N VAL A 622 0.54 27.66 -13.18
CA VAL A 622 -0.36 28.43 -12.28
C VAL A 622 -0.23 29.96 -12.42
N GLY A 623 0.62 30.45 -13.32
CA GLY A 623 0.82 31.88 -13.60
C GLY A 623 1.65 32.64 -12.57
N ASP A 624 2.41 31.95 -11.70
CA ASP A 624 3.30 32.57 -10.71
C ASP A 624 4.71 32.80 -11.27
N ASN A 625 4.86 33.89 -12.02
CA ASN A 625 6.13 34.30 -12.61
C ASN A 625 7.24 34.54 -11.58
N GLY A 626 6.90 34.94 -10.36
CA GLY A 626 7.87 35.23 -9.30
C GLY A 626 8.57 33.96 -8.81
N SER A 627 7.77 32.92 -8.55
CA SER A 627 8.24 31.60 -8.14
C SER A 627 8.97 30.88 -9.27
N ALA A 628 8.46 30.97 -10.51
CA ALA A 628 9.13 30.41 -11.68
C ALA A 628 10.54 31.01 -11.90
N ALA A 629 10.72 32.32 -11.67
CA ALA A 629 12.03 32.97 -11.76
C ALA A 629 13.01 32.47 -10.69
N ALA A 630 12.54 32.24 -9.45
CA ALA A 630 13.37 31.70 -8.37
C ALA A 630 13.84 30.27 -8.67
N CYS A 631 12.94 29.38 -9.12
CA CYS A 631 13.26 28.03 -9.57
C CYS A 631 14.23 28.03 -10.76
N PHE A 632 14.04 28.93 -11.74
CA PHE A 632 14.95 29.07 -12.88
C PHE A 632 16.39 29.42 -12.47
N LEU A 633 16.57 30.29 -11.47
CA LEU A 633 17.90 30.63 -10.94
C LEU A 633 18.58 29.42 -10.28
N ARG A 634 17.82 28.59 -9.57
CA ARG A 634 18.30 27.34 -8.95
C ARG A 634 18.63 26.28 -10.00
N GLU A 635 17.76 26.05 -10.97
CA GLU A 635 17.99 25.20 -12.16
C GLU A 635 19.33 25.58 -12.82
N ARG A 636 19.53 26.86 -13.15
CA ARG A 636 20.77 27.35 -13.77
C ARG A 636 22.00 27.24 -12.87
N ARG A 637 21.83 27.27 -11.54
CA ARG A 637 22.95 27.08 -10.60
C ARG A 637 23.41 25.63 -10.59
N HIS A 638 22.48 24.67 -10.57
CA HIS A 638 22.78 23.23 -10.54
C HIS A 638 23.17 22.68 -11.92
N GLY A 639 22.56 23.14 -13.01
CA GLY A 639 22.97 22.78 -14.37
C GLY A 639 24.43 23.12 -14.68
N ARG A 640 25.01 24.15 -14.04
CA ARG A 640 26.47 24.43 -14.13
C ARG A 640 27.35 23.36 -13.49
N ALA A 641 26.91 22.78 -12.38
CA ALA A 641 27.62 21.69 -11.72
C ALA A 641 27.57 20.43 -12.60
N ASN A 642 26.42 20.19 -13.26
CA ASN A 642 26.23 19.13 -14.23
C ASN A 642 27.17 19.30 -15.46
N TYR A 643 27.24 20.50 -16.06
CA TYR A 643 28.19 20.76 -17.15
C TYR A 643 29.65 20.53 -16.74
N ARG A 644 30.03 20.84 -15.49
CA ARG A 644 31.39 20.61 -14.99
C ARG A 644 31.69 19.11 -14.80
N ALA A 645 30.76 18.34 -14.24
CA ALA A 645 30.91 16.90 -14.05
C ALA A 645 30.99 16.15 -15.39
N ASN A 646 30.22 16.59 -16.39
CA ASN A 646 30.18 16.00 -17.72
C ASN A 646 31.39 16.38 -18.62
N ILE A 647 32.20 17.39 -18.28
CA ILE A 647 33.41 17.75 -19.04
C ILE A 647 34.50 16.68 -18.92
N SER A 648 34.61 15.98 -17.79
CA SER A 648 35.62 14.93 -17.59
C SER A 648 35.25 13.60 -18.25
N GLN A 649 33.95 13.36 -18.50
CA GLN A 649 33.44 12.08 -19.00
C GLN A 649 33.28 12.02 -20.54
N ARG A 650 33.45 13.15 -21.25
CA ARG A 650 33.30 13.23 -22.73
C ARG A 650 34.62 13.44 -23.45
N THR A 651 34.76 12.93 -24.68
CA THR A 651 35.97 13.03 -25.50
C THR A 651 35.77 13.92 -26.74
N GLY A 652 36.83 14.58 -27.21
CA GLY A 652 36.83 15.33 -28.47
C GLY A 652 35.96 16.59 -28.50
N LEU A 653 35.15 16.73 -29.57
CA LEU A 653 34.33 17.92 -29.86
C LEU A 653 33.21 18.17 -28.85
N GLU A 654 32.68 17.11 -28.23
CA GLU A 654 31.63 17.22 -27.22
C GLU A 654 32.13 17.85 -25.93
N ARG A 655 33.40 17.60 -25.57
CA ARG A 655 34.07 18.25 -24.43
C ARG A 655 34.27 19.74 -24.66
N LEU A 656 34.59 20.15 -25.89
CA LEU A 656 34.67 21.56 -26.28
C LEU A 656 33.29 22.24 -26.24
N GLN A 657 32.24 21.57 -26.70
CA GLN A 657 30.87 22.09 -26.62
C GLN A 657 30.38 22.21 -25.17
N ALA A 658 30.62 21.20 -24.33
CA ALA A 658 30.31 21.25 -22.91
C ALA A 658 31.09 22.35 -22.17
N GLY A 659 32.39 22.49 -22.49
CA GLY A 659 33.24 23.57 -21.98
C GLY A 659 32.76 24.97 -22.40
N TYR A 660 32.35 25.15 -23.67
CA TYR A 660 31.75 26.38 -24.16
C TYR A 660 30.44 26.70 -23.41
N ARG A 661 29.55 25.72 -23.25
CA ARG A 661 28.28 25.91 -22.51
C ARG A 661 28.53 26.30 -21.05
N TYR A 662 29.54 25.72 -20.41
CA TYR A 662 29.95 26.08 -19.05
C TYR A 662 30.48 27.53 -18.96
N VAL A 663 31.42 27.91 -19.83
CA VAL A 663 32.00 29.27 -19.86
C VAL A 663 30.94 30.31 -20.25
N ALA A 664 30.11 30.01 -21.24
CA ALA A 664 29.00 30.87 -21.64
C ALA A 664 28.00 31.07 -20.49
N SER A 665 27.65 30.00 -19.77
CA SER A 665 26.79 30.09 -18.59
C SER A 665 27.42 30.92 -17.47
N LEU A 666 28.74 30.85 -17.28
CA LEU A 666 29.45 31.66 -16.29
C LEU A 666 29.44 33.14 -16.66
N LEU A 667 29.77 33.46 -17.91
CA LEU A 667 29.75 34.83 -18.44
C LEU A 667 28.33 35.41 -18.38
N PHE A 668 27.31 34.64 -18.74
CA PHE A 668 25.91 35.07 -18.70
C PHE A 668 25.40 35.28 -17.26
N ALA A 669 25.85 34.46 -16.31
CA ALA A 669 25.57 34.64 -14.88
C ALA A 669 26.23 35.91 -14.32
N ALA A 670 27.48 36.18 -14.69
CA ALA A 670 28.24 37.33 -14.20
C ALA A 670 27.72 38.64 -14.79
N THR A 671 27.43 38.68 -16.10
CA THR A 671 27.09 39.90 -16.82
C THR A 671 25.62 40.30 -16.68
N ALA A 672 24.70 39.34 -16.75
CA ALA A 672 23.26 39.61 -16.75
C ALA A 672 22.50 38.94 -15.61
N GLY A 673 23.16 38.15 -14.75
CA GLY A 673 22.46 37.34 -13.75
C GLY A 673 21.46 36.40 -14.40
N TYR A 674 21.78 35.83 -15.57
CA TYR A 674 20.87 35.07 -16.43
C TYR A 674 19.74 35.87 -17.10
N GLY A 675 19.90 37.19 -17.19
CA GLY A 675 18.88 38.11 -17.73
C GLY A 675 17.92 38.63 -16.66
N GLU A 676 18.15 38.33 -15.37
CA GLU A 676 17.26 38.68 -14.26
C GLU A 676 17.65 39.99 -13.56
N HIS A 677 18.85 40.55 -13.82
CA HIS A 677 19.34 41.74 -13.13
C HIS A 677 19.86 42.81 -14.09
N PRO A 678 19.02 43.78 -14.51
CA PRO A 678 19.45 44.87 -15.39
C PRO A 678 20.59 45.70 -14.79
N GLY A 679 20.63 45.83 -13.46
CA GLY A 679 21.72 46.50 -12.74
C GLY A 679 23.11 45.85 -12.94
N ARG A 680 23.19 44.52 -13.10
CA ARG A 680 24.47 43.84 -13.40
C ARG A 680 24.95 44.12 -14.81
N VAL A 681 24.02 44.28 -15.76
CA VAL A 681 24.35 44.64 -17.14
C VAL A 681 24.89 46.06 -17.21
N ILE A 682 24.31 47.00 -16.44
CA ILE A 682 24.83 48.36 -16.29
C ILE A 682 26.25 48.34 -15.71
N LEU A 683 26.47 47.62 -14.61
CA LEU A 683 27.80 47.51 -14.00
C LEU A 683 28.84 46.91 -14.96
N THR A 684 28.47 45.86 -15.68
CA THR A 684 29.32 45.23 -16.70
C THR A 684 29.64 46.21 -17.83
N SER A 685 28.66 46.97 -18.29
CA SER A 685 28.83 48.00 -19.32
C SER A 685 29.82 49.08 -18.86
N LEU A 686 29.68 49.56 -17.62
CA LEU A 686 30.62 50.51 -17.01
C LEU A 686 32.03 49.93 -16.87
N ALA A 687 32.15 48.65 -16.52
CA ALA A 687 33.44 47.97 -16.42
C ALA A 687 34.12 47.82 -17.80
N VAL A 688 33.37 47.48 -18.85
CA VAL A 688 33.89 47.43 -20.23
C VAL A 688 34.35 48.82 -20.66
N ILE A 689 33.54 49.85 -20.43
CA ILE A 689 33.92 51.25 -20.73
C ILE A 689 35.19 51.64 -19.97
N GLY A 690 35.30 51.31 -18.68
CA GLY A 690 36.49 51.60 -17.88
C GLY A 690 37.74 50.84 -18.35
N LEU A 691 37.62 49.55 -18.69
CA LEU A 691 38.72 48.72 -19.17
C LEU A 691 39.26 49.24 -20.50
N PHE A 692 38.38 49.54 -21.45
CA PHE A 692 38.80 50.09 -22.74
C PHE A 692 39.33 51.51 -22.61
N SER A 693 38.78 52.34 -21.71
CA SER A 693 39.36 53.64 -21.37
C SER A 693 40.80 53.50 -20.86
N GLY A 694 41.06 52.53 -19.99
CA GLY A 694 42.40 52.20 -19.52
C GLY A 694 43.30 51.68 -20.64
N TYR A 695 42.78 50.85 -21.55
CA TYR A 695 43.50 50.33 -22.70
C TYR A 695 43.90 51.42 -23.71
N TYR A 696 42.98 52.33 -24.05
CA TYR A 696 43.29 53.48 -24.91
C TYR A 696 44.31 54.41 -24.25
N THR A 697 44.22 54.59 -22.93
CA THR A 697 45.22 55.37 -22.19
C THR A 697 46.58 54.67 -22.19
N PHE A 698 46.63 53.35 -22.00
CA PHE A 698 47.86 52.56 -22.08
C PHE A 698 48.52 52.61 -23.46
N LEU A 699 47.74 52.56 -24.54
CA LEU A 699 48.24 52.70 -25.91
C LEU A 699 48.66 54.13 -26.25
N GLY A 700 48.14 55.13 -25.53
CA GLY A 700 48.25 56.54 -25.85
C GLY A 700 49.28 57.36 -25.06
N THR A 701 50.03 56.80 -24.10
CA THR A 701 50.84 57.64 -23.19
C THR A 701 52.32 57.26 -23.04
N GLU A 702 53.18 58.29 -23.10
CA GLU A 702 54.41 58.41 -22.29
C GLU A 702 54.15 59.04 -20.89
N ALA A 703 52.94 59.54 -20.56
CA ALA A 703 52.54 59.94 -19.20
C ALA A 703 51.02 59.92 -18.96
N LEU A 704 50.55 59.48 -17.78
CA LEU A 704 49.13 59.46 -17.38
C LEU A 704 48.69 60.82 -16.78
N THR A 705 48.05 61.71 -17.57
CA THR A 705 47.39 62.91 -17.01
C THR A 705 45.88 62.72 -16.82
N LEU A 706 45.26 63.48 -15.89
CA LEU A 706 43.80 63.43 -15.63
C LEU A 706 42.97 63.90 -16.83
N GLU A 707 43.51 64.80 -17.65
CA GLU A 707 42.84 65.34 -18.84
C GLU A 707 42.79 64.29 -19.96
N GLU A 708 43.90 63.58 -20.21
CA GLU A 708 43.97 62.48 -21.17
C GLU A 708 43.05 61.31 -20.78
N PHE A 709 43.03 60.95 -19.50
CA PHE A 709 42.10 59.92 -19.01
C PHE A 709 40.63 60.31 -19.28
N GLY A 710 40.26 61.57 -19.06
CA GLY A 710 38.92 62.06 -19.37
C GLY A 710 38.57 61.97 -20.86
N THR A 711 39.51 62.32 -21.75
CA THR A 711 39.31 62.22 -23.21
C THR A 711 39.18 60.77 -23.69
N ASN A 712 40.01 59.85 -23.17
CA ASN A 712 39.96 58.43 -23.51
C ASN A 712 38.72 57.74 -22.93
N LEU A 713 38.23 58.19 -21.78
CA LEU A 713 36.96 57.72 -21.22
C LEU A 713 35.78 58.14 -22.10
N LEU A 714 35.76 59.39 -22.56
CA LEU A 714 34.74 59.88 -23.48
C LEU A 714 34.78 59.11 -24.80
N PHE A 715 35.97 58.85 -25.35
CA PHE A 715 36.15 58.03 -26.55
C PHE A 715 35.65 56.60 -26.33
N SER A 716 35.94 56.00 -25.18
CA SER A 716 35.44 54.67 -24.79
C SER A 716 33.91 54.61 -24.71
N ILE A 717 33.27 55.64 -24.13
CA ILE A 717 31.80 55.74 -24.10
C ILE A 717 31.22 55.85 -25.52
N GLN A 718 31.82 56.70 -26.36
CA GLN A 718 31.39 56.89 -27.75
C GLN A 718 31.53 55.61 -28.59
N SER A 719 32.66 54.92 -28.46
CA SER A 719 32.91 53.64 -29.12
C SER A 719 31.94 52.56 -28.63
N PHE A 720 31.64 52.51 -27.33
CA PHE A 720 30.67 51.58 -26.76
C PHE A 720 29.24 51.78 -27.29
N VAL A 721 28.78 53.03 -27.40
CA VAL A 721 27.45 53.35 -27.95
C VAL A 721 27.44 53.35 -29.48
N THR A 722 28.57 53.05 -30.13
CA THR A 722 28.77 53.12 -31.59
C THR A 722 28.50 54.51 -32.18
N PHE A 723 28.64 55.56 -31.37
CA PHE A 723 28.40 56.95 -31.73
C PHE A 723 29.69 57.77 -31.56
N ILE A 724 30.59 57.65 -32.54
CA ILE A 724 31.88 58.35 -32.53
C ILE A 724 31.71 59.74 -33.16
N VAL A 725 32.05 60.79 -32.41
CA VAL A 725 32.00 62.18 -32.89
C VAL A 725 33.41 62.78 -32.84
N GLY A 726 34.11 62.73 -33.96
CA GLY A 726 35.47 63.28 -34.11
C GLY A 726 36.30 62.55 -35.17
N SER A 727 37.35 63.20 -35.70
CA SER A 727 38.29 62.58 -36.66
C SER A 727 39.30 61.66 -35.95
N PRO A 728 39.65 60.51 -36.56
CA PRO A 728 40.62 59.58 -35.99
C PRO A 728 42.03 60.19 -35.93
N ILE A 729 42.76 59.81 -34.88
CA ILE A 729 44.15 60.21 -34.60
C ILE A 729 45.06 59.75 -35.75
N GLU A 730 45.80 60.68 -36.35
CA GLU A 730 46.77 60.46 -37.43
C GLU A 730 48.07 59.83 -36.87
N ASP A 731 48.09 58.52 -36.66
CA ASP A 731 49.35 57.78 -36.42
C ASP A 731 49.25 56.30 -36.86
N ASP A 732 49.76 56.00 -38.07
CA ASP A 732 49.46 54.80 -38.88
C ASP A 732 49.72 53.44 -38.18
N ALA A 733 50.57 53.37 -37.14
CA ALA A 733 50.87 52.14 -36.41
C ALA A 733 49.92 51.87 -35.23
N ILE A 734 49.36 52.92 -34.62
CA ILE A 734 48.44 52.83 -33.47
C ILE A 734 46.99 52.77 -33.96
N THR A 735 46.71 53.30 -35.17
CA THR A 735 45.38 53.32 -35.80
C THR A 735 44.74 51.94 -35.92
N LEU A 736 45.48 50.88 -36.25
CA LEU A 736 44.90 49.54 -36.40
C LEU A 736 44.43 48.97 -35.05
N SER A 737 45.26 49.07 -34.01
CA SER A 737 44.95 48.56 -32.67
C SER A 737 43.78 49.32 -32.03
N ILE A 738 43.76 50.66 -32.17
CA ILE A 738 42.65 51.50 -31.68
C ILE A 738 41.38 51.24 -32.48
N SER A 739 41.45 51.12 -33.80
CA SER A 739 40.26 50.86 -34.65
C SER A 739 39.68 49.48 -34.40
N LEU A 740 40.54 48.46 -34.24
CA LEU A 740 40.11 47.11 -33.90
C LEU A 740 39.48 47.07 -32.51
N ALA A 741 40.13 47.68 -31.51
CA ALA A 741 39.59 47.76 -30.15
C ALA A 741 38.26 48.52 -30.10
N SER A 742 38.14 49.65 -30.80
CA SER A 742 36.91 50.43 -30.94
C SER A 742 35.79 49.63 -31.60
N SER A 743 36.10 48.84 -32.63
CA SER A 743 35.12 47.99 -33.32
C SER A 743 34.65 46.84 -32.42
N ILE A 744 35.57 46.20 -31.70
CA ILE A 744 35.26 45.16 -30.71
C ILE A 744 34.40 45.73 -29.58
N GLN A 745 34.74 46.93 -29.10
CA GLN A 745 34.00 47.61 -28.03
C GLN A 745 32.59 48.00 -28.48
N GLY A 746 32.44 48.54 -29.69
CA GLY A 746 31.13 48.86 -30.25
C GLY A 746 30.26 47.63 -30.47
N PHE A 747 30.86 46.53 -30.93
CA PHE A 747 30.17 45.24 -31.02
C PHE A 747 29.71 44.77 -29.63
N LEU A 748 30.59 44.70 -28.65
CA LEU A 748 30.25 44.34 -27.25
C LEU A 748 29.16 45.25 -26.68
N GLY A 749 29.24 46.56 -26.94
CA GLY A 749 28.25 47.54 -26.50
C GLY A 749 26.87 47.28 -27.08
N ALA A 750 26.76 46.98 -28.37
CA ALA A 750 25.49 46.61 -29.00
C ALA A 750 24.85 45.38 -28.34
N PHE A 751 25.63 44.33 -28.04
CA PHE A 751 25.13 43.14 -27.34
C PHE A 751 24.71 43.44 -25.90
N LEU A 752 25.49 44.23 -25.15
CA LEU A 752 25.18 44.58 -23.76
C LEU A 752 23.95 45.49 -23.66
N ILE A 753 23.74 46.40 -24.62
CA ILE A 753 22.52 47.22 -24.70
C ILE A 753 21.31 46.34 -25.01
N ALA A 754 21.41 45.42 -25.97
CA ALA A 754 20.33 44.47 -26.28
C ALA A 754 20.00 43.58 -25.06
N LEU A 755 21.03 43.09 -24.37
CA LEU A 755 20.89 42.30 -23.15
C LEU A 755 20.28 43.10 -21.99
N PHE A 756 20.62 44.38 -21.87
CA PHE A 756 20.02 45.29 -20.90
C PHE A 756 18.52 45.44 -21.16
N VAL A 757 18.12 45.76 -22.39
CA VAL A 757 16.70 45.89 -22.78
C VAL A 757 15.94 44.59 -22.54
N PHE A 758 16.52 43.44 -22.90
CA PHE A 758 15.94 42.13 -22.61
C PHE A 758 15.74 41.91 -21.11
N SER A 759 16.78 42.16 -20.31
CA SER A 759 16.72 41.99 -18.85
C SER A 759 15.74 42.95 -18.16
N LEU A 760 15.63 44.18 -18.67
CA LEU A 760 14.69 45.18 -18.16
C LEU A 760 13.24 44.76 -18.45
N THR A 761 12.98 44.30 -19.68
CA THR A 761 11.65 43.83 -20.08
C THR A 761 11.20 42.63 -19.24
N ARG A 762 12.11 41.68 -19.02
CA ARG A 762 11.86 40.51 -18.17
C ARG A 762 11.67 40.87 -16.70
N SER A 763 12.46 41.82 -16.18
CA SER A 763 12.34 42.31 -14.80
C SER A 763 11.04 43.06 -14.52
N VAL A 764 10.36 43.62 -15.52
CA VAL A 764 9.09 44.36 -15.37
C VAL A 764 7.86 43.45 -15.45
N ASN A 765 8.00 42.28 -16.07
CA ASN A 765 6.94 41.26 -16.17
C ASN A 765 6.90 40.32 -14.95
N ARG A 766 7.77 40.55 -13.97
CA ARG A 766 7.77 39.95 -12.63
C ARG A 766 7.04 40.88 -11.69
#